data_AF-A0AAD6VZ49-F1
#
_entry.id   AF-A0AAD6VZ49-F1
#
_cell.length_a   1.000
_cell.length_b   1.000
_cell.length_c   1.000
_cell.angle_alpha   90.00
_cell.angle_beta   90.00
_cell.angle_gamma   90.00
#
_symmetry.space_group_name_H-M   'P 1'
#
loop_
_entity.id
_entity.type
_entity.pdbx_description
1 polymer ?
#
loop_
_entity_poly.entity_id
_entity_poly.type
_entity_poly.pdbx_seq_one_letter_code
_entity_poly.pdbx_strand_id
1 'polypeptide(L)'
;MREEERAILSFQTLPNLKTSHSSLSETTYDREPLWRNAQFSCRIRSGGNNGSFGNFASVSMAEMKEDGRNEFAPSSAQLLKYPLAILAYVPRDAAIFAAGAVAGAAAKTVTAPLDRIKLLMQTHGVRAGQESAKKAIGFIEAIVMIGKEGGVKGYWKGNLPQVIRIIPYSAVQLLAYETYKKLFKGKDGELSVIGRLAAGACAGMTSTFVTYPLDVLRLRLAVDPGYRTMSEIALTMLREEGVASFYFGLGPSLLGIAPYIAVNFCIFDLVKKSLPEKYQQKTQSSLLTAVVSAAVATLTCYPLDTVRRQMQMKGTPYKSVLDAFPGIVQRDGVIGLYRGFLPNALKNLPNSSIRLTTFDIVKRLIAASEKEFQRIVEENRHKQSQDATLEEHVRVGIMILAIACQHDLLGFLAAGSVSDDYLQYMVLQFPTNITGWICHTLAVGAGSFTGTAAAASAAAIRWVSKDGIGALGRLFIGGRFGDLFDDDPKQWRMYADFIGSAGSIFDLTTQVYPAYFLPLASLGNLTKAVARGLKDPSFRVIQNHFAVSGNLGEVAAKEEVWEVGAQLLGLALGILILDTPGLVKSFPLLTSTWMSMRLLHLWLRYQSLSVLRFDTINLKRARILIKSHILQSRVLGCVDCNQDENILSWETFTRPRIIFGVPLEEMIGGERSVAKIKMLLKLYAKEKHFLVVNQLKTDFEVLVSFKVGATSMSVLRSVWQTYWLHENWKSFDNRSSDSDYDQLAQSLLEMEVKFEDFMQQLDAAGWDTSQINLKVPRKISIEELGPV
;
A
#
# COMPACT_ATOMS: atom_id res chain seq x y z
N MET A 1 21.43 14.58 -33.99
CA MET A 1 20.30 15.05 -34.80
C MET A 1 19.28 13.93 -34.78
N ARG A 2 18.06 14.21 -34.32
CA ARG A 2 16.96 13.24 -34.26
C ARG A 2 16.37 13.16 -35.67
N GLU A 3 16.18 11.96 -36.20
CA GLU A 3 15.28 11.76 -37.33
C GLU A 3 13.87 12.10 -36.84
N GLU A 4 13.30 13.11 -37.46
CA GLU A 4 12.05 13.75 -37.09
C GLU A 4 10.83 12.92 -37.53
N GLU A 5 9.81 13.00 -36.68
CA GLU A 5 8.41 12.62 -36.89
C GLU A 5 7.92 13.11 -38.26
N ARG A 6 7.83 12.21 -39.24
CA ARG A 6 7.16 12.48 -40.51
C ARG A 6 5.80 11.80 -40.52
N ALA A 7 4.74 12.58 -40.69
CA ALA A 7 3.41 12.06 -40.99
C ALA A 7 3.43 11.35 -42.36
N ILE A 8 2.91 10.12 -42.42
CA ILE A 8 2.82 9.32 -43.65
C ILE A 8 1.37 9.42 -44.16
N LEU A 9 1.17 9.94 -45.37
CA LEU A 9 -0.10 9.91 -46.08
C LEU A 9 -0.11 8.75 -47.07
N SER A 10 -0.95 7.74 -46.83
CA SER A 10 -1.18 6.63 -47.76
C SER A 10 -2.47 6.83 -48.54
N PHE A 11 -2.40 6.79 -49.87
CA PHE A 11 -3.58 6.80 -50.73
C PHE A 11 -3.91 5.38 -51.17
N GLN A 12 -5.16 4.95 -51.00
CA GLN A 12 -5.65 3.68 -51.51
C GLN A 12 -6.56 3.94 -52.71
N THR A 13 -6.14 3.50 -53.90
CA THR A 13 -6.90 3.68 -55.14
C THR A 13 -7.99 2.60 -55.24
N LEU A 14 -9.26 3.01 -55.25
CA LEU A 14 -10.38 2.12 -55.57
C LEU A 14 -10.40 1.87 -57.10
N PRO A 15 -10.61 0.63 -57.60
CA PRO A 15 -10.38 0.27 -59.00
C PRO A 15 -11.21 1.01 -60.07
N ASN A 16 -12.22 1.80 -59.68
CA ASN A 16 -13.17 2.44 -60.61
C ASN A 16 -13.21 3.98 -60.56
N LEU A 17 -12.25 4.64 -59.89
CA LEU A 17 -12.19 6.11 -59.80
C LEU A 17 -10.87 6.64 -60.38
N LYS A 18 -10.92 7.20 -61.58
CA LYS A 18 -9.78 7.91 -62.19
C LYS A 18 -9.57 9.25 -61.50
N THR A 19 -8.41 9.46 -60.86
CA THR A 19 -7.99 10.75 -60.31
C THR A 19 -6.82 11.32 -61.12
N SER A 20 -6.86 12.62 -61.41
CA SER A 20 -5.76 13.35 -62.04
C SER A 20 -4.91 14.08 -60.98
N HIS A 21 -3.61 14.21 -61.29
CA HIS A 21 -2.52 14.68 -60.43
C HIS A 21 -2.86 15.87 -59.51
N SER A 22 -2.45 15.79 -58.24
CA SER A 22 -2.40 16.90 -57.29
C SER A 22 -1.02 17.00 -56.64
N SER A 23 -0.55 18.22 -56.39
CA SER A 23 0.71 18.54 -55.70
C SER A 23 0.44 19.41 -54.48
N LEU A 24 1.23 19.22 -53.41
CA LEU A 24 1.11 19.97 -52.15
C LEU A 24 2.15 21.10 -52.12
N SER A 25 1.77 22.30 -51.64
CA SER A 25 2.71 23.38 -51.33
C SER A 25 2.76 23.60 -49.81
N GLU A 26 3.94 23.46 -49.20
CA GLU A 26 4.16 23.68 -47.77
C GLU A 26 4.36 25.16 -47.42
N THR A 27 3.64 25.61 -46.40
CA THR A 27 3.95 26.73 -45.49
C THR A 27 3.43 26.28 -44.13
N THR A 28 4.11 26.32 -42.99
CA THR A 28 5.15 27.22 -42.47
C THR A 28 5.73 26.58 -41.19
N TYR A 29 6.92 27.04 -40.80
CA TYR A 29 7.59 26.75 -39.53
C TYR A 29 6.72 27.15 -38.33
N ASP A 30 6.16 26.21 -37.57
CA ASP A 30 5.94 26.33 -36.13
C ASP A 30 5.44 25.02 -35.49
N ARG A 31 5.82 24.79 -34.23
CA ARG A 31 5.47 23.62 -33.41
C ARG A 31 4.03 23.66 -32.91
N GLU A 32 3.07 23.78 -33.82
CA GLU A 32 1.64 23.59 -33.53
C GLU A 32 1.09 22.38 -34.31
N PRO A 33 0.04 21.70 -33.80
CA PRO A 33 -0.57 20.59 -34.51
C PRO A 33 -1.09 21.02 -35.88
N LEU A 34 -0.77 20.25 -36.93
CA LEU A 34 -1.10 20.57 -38.34
C LEU A 34 -2.60 20.86 -38.57
N TRP A 35 -3.50 20.33 -37.75
CA TRP A 35 -4.94 20.53 -37.88
C TRP A 35 -5.43 21.96 -37.57
N ARG A 36 -4.62 22.82 -36.94
CA ARG A 36 -5.01 24.22 -36.70
C ARG A 36 -4.85 25.11 -37.93
N ASN A 37 -3.79 24.91 -38.71
CA ASN A 37 -3.38 25.86 -39.74
C ASN A 37 -3.19 25.25 -41.15
N ALA A 38 -3.32 23.94 -41.33
CA ALA A 38 -3.21 23.33 -42.66
C ALA A 38 -4.50 23.50 -43.47
N GLN A 39 -4.45 24.31 -44.54
CA GLN A 39 -5.50 24.33 -45.56
C GLN A 39 -5.19 23.31 -46.66
N PHE A 40 -6.09 22.33 -46.84
CA PHE A 40 -6.05 21.41 -47.97
C PHE A 40 -6.82 22.04 -49.14
N SER A 41 -6.11 22.47 -50.19
CA SER A 41 -6.74 23.00 -51.41
C SER A 41 -6.56 22.01 -52.56
N CYS A 42 -7.60 21.23 -52.87
CA CYS A 42 -7.63 20.40 -54.08
C CYS A 42 -8.27 21.18 -55.23
N ARG A 43 -7.46 21.61 -56.21
CA ARG A 43 -7.96 22.33 -57.40
C ARG A 43 -8.19 21.33 -58.54
N ILE A 44 -9.46 21.06 -58.86
CA ILE A 44 -9.83 20.32 -60.07
C ILE A 44 -9.88 21.34 -61.22
N ARG A 45 -9.00 21.20 -62.22
CA ARG A 45 -9.13 21.93 -63.49
C ARG A 45 -10.28 21.30 -64.28
N SER A 46 -11.49 21.85 -64.16
CA SER A 46 -12.56 21.56 -65.12
C SER A 46 -12.66 22.70 -66.12
N GLY A 47 -12.37 22.42 -67.40
CA GLY A 47 -12.70 23.32 -68.48
C GLY A 47 -14.19 23.20 -68.81
N GLY A 48 -14.92 24.31 -68.71
CA GLY A 48 -16.27 24.46 -69.28
C GLY A 48 -17.43 24.05 -68.37
N ASN A 49 -18.40 24.96 -68.27
CA ASN A 49 -19.71 24.89 -67.61
C ASN A 49 -20.30 23.50 -67.34
N ASN A 50 -20.17 23.03 -66.09
CA ASN A 50 -21.28 22.74 -65.17
C ASN A 50 -20.69 22.08 -63.92
N GLY A 51 -21.21 22.43 -62.75
CA GLY A 51 -20.72 21.93 -61.47
C GLY A 51 -20.72 20.40 -61.41
N SER A 52 -19.54 19.82 -61.26
CA SER A 52 -19.32 18.40 -61.00
C SER A 52 -18.47 18.28 -59.74
N PHE A 53 -19.08 17.78 -58.65
CA PHE A 53 -18.39 17.43 -57.42
C PHE A 53 -17.61 16.13 -57.66
N GLY A 54 -16.29 16.16 -57.48
CA GLY A 54 -15.47 14.95 -57.46
C GLY A 54 -15.62 14.23 -56.11
N ASN A 55 -16.00 12.96 -56.14
CA ASN A 55 -16.14 12.12 -54.94
C ASN A 55 -14.75 11.69 -54.43
N PHE A 56 -14.43 12.03 -53.18
CA PHE A 56 -13.28 11.48 -52.45
C PHE A 56 -13.79 10.41 -51.47
N ALA A 57 -13.12 9.26 -51.38
CA ALA A 57 -13.60 8.14 -50.57
C ALA A 57 -13.28 8.31 -49.07
N SER A 58 -12.09 8.77 -48.69
CA SER A 58 -11.78 9.32 -47.35
C SER A 58 -10.35 9.86 -47.33
N VAL A 59 -10.06 10.75 -46.39
CA VAL A 59 -8.69 11.13 -46.02
C VAL A 59 -8.56 10.88 -44.52
N SER A 60 -7.65 9.97 -44.15
CA SER A 60 -7.33 9.66 -42.76
C SER A 60 -5.97 10.27 -42.41
N MET A 61 -5.93 11.05 -41.34
CA MET A 61 -4.71 11.60 -40.76
C MET A 61 -4.54 11.01 -39.36
N ALA A 62 -3.50 10.21 -39.16
CA ALA A 62 -3.19 9.61 -37.87
C ALA A 62 -2.07 10.39 -37.18
N GLU A 63 -2.37 11.00 -36.04
CA GLU A 63 -1.38 11.59 -35.14
C GLU A 63 -0.94 10.50 -34.14
N MET A 64 0.37 10.33 -33.94
CA MET A 64 0.86 9.43 -32.90
C MET A 64 0.53 10.02 -31.53
N LYS A 65 -0.55 9.55 -30.89
CA LYS A 65 -0.77 9.77 -29.46
C LYS A 65 0.32 9.02 -28.66
N GLU A 66 0.97 9.71 -27.73
CA GLU A 66 1.93 9.13 -26.77
C GLU A 66 1.33 8.03 -25.86
N ASP A 67 0.01 7.82 -25.88
CA ASP A 67 -0.71 6.85 -25.05
C ASP A 67 -0.85 5.43 -25.65
N GLY A 68 -0.29 5.17 -26.84
CA GLY A 68 -0.33 3.85 -27.49
C GLY A 68 0.46 2.71 -26.81
N ARG A 69 1.02 2.93 -25.60
CA ARG A 69 1.85 1.92 -24.92
C ARG A 69 1.08 0.66 -24.50
N ASN A 70 -0.24 0.74 -24.35
CA ASN A 70 -1.03 -0.37 -23.81
C ASN A 70 -1.68 -1.27 -24.88
N GLU A 71 -1.86 -0.83 -26.12
CA GLU A 71 -2.48 -1.66 -27.18
C GLU A 71 -1.57 -2.80 -27.66
N PHE A 72 -0.25 -2.58 -27.62
CA PHE A 72 0.74 -3.55 -28.12
C PHE A 72 1.68 -4.04 -27.01
N ALA A 73 1.31 -3.83 -25.74
CA ALA A 73 2.14 -4.19 -24.60
C ALA A 73 2.52 -5.68 -24.61
N PRO A 74 3.75 -6.05 -24.22
CA PRO A 74 4.19 -7.44 -24.20
C PRO A 74 3.33 -8.29 -23.25
N SER A 75 2.88 -9.45 -23.71
CA SER A 75 2.09 -10.38 -22.90
C SER A 75 2.92 -11.03 -21.80
N SER A 76 2.28 -11.52 -20.74
CA SER A 76 2.96 -12.20 -19.62
C SER A 76 3.85 -13.36 -20.08
N ALA A 77 3.47 -14.08 -21.13
CA ALA A 77 4.27 -15.15 -21.72
C ALA A 77 5.51 -14.62 -22.48
N GLN A 78 5.40 -13.48 -23.17
CA GLN A 78 6.53 -12.83 -23.84
C GLN A 78 7.52 -12.24 -22.82
N LEU A 79 7.03 -11.75 -21.70
CA LEU A 79 7.86 -11.21 -20.61
C LEU A 79 8.67 -12.29 -19.88
N LEU A 80 8.12 -13.51 -19.75
CA LEU A 80 8.86 -14.66 -19.23
C LEU A 80 10.00 -15.09 -20.17
N LYS A 81 9.83 -14.90 -21.49
CA LYS A 81 10.84 -15.20 -22.50
C LYS A 81 11.96 -14.13 -22.53
N TYR A 82 11.61 -12.88 -22.26
CA TYR A 82 12.54 -11.74 -22.25
C TYR A 82 12.56 -11.03 -20.88
N PRO A 83 13.27 -11.57 -19.88
CA PRO A 83 13.25 -11.04 -18.52
C PRO A 83 13.80 -9.62 -18.41
N LEU A 84 14.63 -9.18 -19.35
CA LEU A 84 15.14 -7.81 -19.42
C LEU A 84 14.02 -6.79 -19.66
N ALA A 85 13.00 -7.12 -20.45
CA ALA A 85 11.89 -6.22 -20.77
C ALA A 85 11.02 -5.88 -19.53
N ILE A 86 11.06 -6.72 -18.49
CA ILE A 86 10.36 -6.49 -17.21
C ILE A 86 10.86 -5.20 -16.54
N LEU A 87 12.15 -4.89 -16.68
CA LEU A 87 12.76 -3.70 -16.07
C LEU A 87 12.21 -2.38 -16.67
N ALA A 88 11.68 -2.42 -17.91
CA ALA A 88 11.13 -1.26 -18.60
C ALA A 88 9.76 -0.82 -18.04
N TYR A 89 9.06 -1.67 -17.29
CA TYR A 89 7.81 -1.30 -16.61
C TYR A 89 8.02 -0.32 -15.44
N VAL A 90 9.24 -0.27 -14.89
CA VAL A 90 9.56 0.69 -13.82
C VAL A 90 9.74 2.08 -14.47
N PRO A 91 9.08 3.13 -13.95
CA PRO A 91 9.28 4.48 -14.44
C PRO A 91 10.77 4.83 -14.50
N ARG A 92 11.21 5.40 -15.63
CA ARG A 92 12.63 5.69 -15.89
C ARG A 92 13.32 6.42 -14.74
N ASP A 93 12.64 7.37 -14.13
CA ASP A 93 13.18 8.16 -13.02
C ASP A 93 13.39 7.31 -11.76
N ALA A 94 12.46 6.38 -11.46
CA ALA A 94 12.59 5.43 -10.37
C ALA A 94 13.70 4.41 -10.64
N ALA A 95 13.83 3.94 -11.89
CA ALA A 95 14.90 3.04 -12.29
C ALA A 95 16.28 3.70 -12.17
N ILE A 96 16.41 4.98 -12.56
CA ILE A 96 17.65 5.76 -12.39
C ILE A 96 17.97 6.00 -10.91
N PHE A 97 16.95 6.30 -10.09
CA PHE A 97 17.14 6.46 -8.65
C PHE A 97 17.61 5.15 -8.00
N ALA A 98 16.99 4.01 -8.34
CA ALA A 98 17.39 2.69 -7.89
C ALA A 98 18.80 2.33 -8.35
N ALA A 99 19.16 2.67 -9.60
CA ALA A 99 20.52 2.50 -10.13
C ALA A 99 21.54 3.28 -9.29
N GLY A 100 21.21 4.51 -8.88
CA GLY A 100 22.02 5.30 -7.97
C GLY A 100 22.19 4.66 -6.59
N ALA A 101 21.11 4.10 -6.03
CA ALA A 101 21.15 3.41 -4.75
C ALA A 101 21.99 2.12 -4.80
N VAL A 102 21.80 1.28 -5.82
CA VAL A 102 22.57 0.04 -6.04
C VAL A 102 24.05 0.35 -6.24
N ALA A 103 24.37 1.36 -7.07
CA ALA A 103 25.74 1.81 -7.26
C ALA A 103 26.39 2.33 -5.98
N GLY A 104 25.63 3.09 -5.17
CA GLY A 104 26.07 3.54 -3.86
C GLY A 104 26.33 2.37 -2.90
N ALA A 105 25.44 1.39 -2.86
CA ALA A 105 25.54 0.22 -1.98
C ALA A 105 26.72 -0.67 -2.36
N ALA A 106 26.93 -0.91 -3.65
CA ALA A 106 28.09 -1.66 -4.16
C ALA A 106 29.40 -0.97 -3.78
N ALA A 107 29.52 0.34 -4.05
CA ALA A 107 30.71 1.11 -3.71
C ALA A 107 31.00 1.11 -2.20
N LYS A 108 29.96 1.27 -1.35
CA LYS A 108 30.12 1.24 0.11
C LYS A 108 30.48 -0.14 0.64
N THR A 109 29.96 -1.20 0.04
CA THR A 109 30.27 -2.57 0.46
C THR A 109 31.70 -2.96 0.11
N VAL A 110 32.20 -2.60 -1.07
CA VAL A 110 33.60 -2.88 -1.46
C VAL A 110 34.58 -2.07 -0.60
N THR A 111 34.22 -0.84 -0.23
CA THR A 111 35.08 0.03 0.58
C THR A 111 34.86 -0.07 2.09
N ALA A 112 33.93 -0.93 2.53
CA ALA A 112 33.59 -1.12 3.95
C ALA A 112 34.79 -1.51 4.84
N PRO A 113 35.73 -2.39 4.41
CA PRO A 113 36.92 -2.71 5.20
C PRO A 113 37.78 -1.49 5.55
N LEU A 114 38.03 -0.61 4.57
CA LEU A 114 38.81 0.62 4.76
C LEU A 114 38.07 1.63 5.65
N ASP A 115 36.74 1.69 5.51
CA ASP A 115 35.90 2.48 6.40
C ASP A 115 35.98 1.97 7.84
N ARG A 116 35.95 0.65 8.07
CA ARG A 116 36.08 0.07 9.41
C ARG A 116 37.45 0.37 10.03
N ILE A 117 38.53 0.19 9.27
CA ILE A 117 39.90 0.50 9.72
C ILE A 117 40.01 1.98 10.10
N LYS A 118 39.47 2.88 9.28
CA LYS A 118 39.41 4.32 9.59
C LYS A 118 38.71 4.57 10.93
N LEU A 119 37.51 4.01 11.12
CA LEU A 119 36.70 4.25 12.33
C LEU A 119 37.41 3.75 13.59
N LEU A 120 38.03 2.57 13.54
CA LEU A 120 38.80 2.03 14.65
C LEU A 120 40.02 2.89 14.98
N MET A 121 40.80 3.31 13.97
CA MET A 121 41.95 4.20 14.19
C MET A 121 41.55 5.56 14.79
N GLN A 122 40.38 6.10 14.42
CA GLN A 122 39.89 7.38 14.93
C GLN A 122 39.35 7.30 16.37
N THR A 123 38.84 6.14 16.80
CA THR A 123 38.11 5.98 18.07
C THR A 123 38.89 5.20 19.13
N HIS A 124 39.96 4.49 18.78
CA HIS A 124 40.72 3.66 19.71
C HIS A 124 41.21 4.39 20.97
N GLY A 125 41.67 5.65 20.82
CA GLY A 125 42.14 6.45 21.95
C GLY A 125 41.04 6.79 22.97
N VAL A 126 39.76 6.73 22.58
CA VAL A 126 38.61 6.88 23.50
C VAL A 126 38.22 5.54 24.12
N ARG A 127 38.38 4.42 23.39
CA ARG A 127 38.03 3.07 23.84
C ARG A 127 39.00 2.49 24.89
N ALA A 128 40.29 2.83 24.81
CA ALA A 128 41.33 2.21 25.66
C ALA A 128 41.41 2.77 27.10
N GLY A 129 40.62 3.80 27.45
CA GLY A 129 40.75 4.48 28.75
C GLY A 129 42.09 5.20 28.93
N GLN A 130 42.20 6.07 29.95
CA GLN A 130 43.41 6.87 30.20
C GLN A 130 44.67 6.03 30.51
N GLU A 131 44.53 4.77 30.95
CA GLU A 131 45.65 3.95 31.42
C GLU A 131 46.45 3.22 30.32
N SER A 132 45.92 3.07 29.11
CA SER A 132 46.64 2.47 27.96
C SER A 132 46.76 3.40 26.73
N ALA A 133 46.47 4.69 26.93
CA ALA A 133 46.37 5.72 25.89
C ALA A 133 47.65 6.00 25.07
N LYS A 134 48.78 5.35 25.37
CA LYS A 134 50.07 5.59 24.68
C LYS A 134 50.26 4.83 23.37
N LYS A 135 49.44 3.83 23.03
CA LYS A 135 49.57 3.13 21.74
C LYS A 135 48.48 3.52 20.75
N ALA A 136 48.80 4.56 19.97
CA ALA A 136 48.13 4.81 18.71
C ALA A 136 48.21 3.56 17.84
N ILE A 137 47.08 2.97 17.43
CA ILE A 137 47.14 1.83 16.51
C ILE A 137 47.54 2.32 15.13
N GLY A 138 48.58 1.71 14.57
CA GLY A 138 48.95 1.91 13.16
C GLY A 138 47.94 1.27 12.20
N PHE A 139 48.00 1.64 10.91
CA PHE A 139 47.13 1.08 9.87
C PHE A 139 47.22 -0.45 9.77
N ILE A 140 48.45 -1.00 9.81
CA ILE A 140 48.71 -2.45 9.75
C ILE A 140 48.21 -3.15 11.02
N GLU A 141 48.45 -2.55 12.18
CA GLU A 141 48.04 -3.11 13.47
C GLU A 141 46.51 -3.11 13.61
N ALA A 142 45.80 -2.11 13.08
CA ALA A 142 44.34 -2.10 13.00
C ALA A 142 43.79 -3.23 12.10
N ILE A 143 44.45 -3.52 10.95
CA ILE A 143 44.10 -4.66 10.08
C ILE A 143 44.26 -5.97 10.85
N VAL A 144 45.42 -6.19 11.47
CA VAL A 144 45.72 -7.42 12.21
C VAL A 144 44.76 -7.60 13.39
N MET A 145 44.45 -6.54 14.12
CA MET A 145 43.49 -6.55 15.24
C MET A 145 42.10 -6.99 14.79
N ILE A 146 41.57 -6.40 13.71
CA ILE A 146 40.26 -6.78 13.15
C ILE A 146 40.26 -8.26 12.74
N GLY A 147 41.32 -8.70 12.06
CA GLY A 147 41.46 -10.08 11.62
C GLY A 147 41.48 -11.08 12.78
N LYS A 148 42.16 -10.74 13.88
CA LYS A 148 42.23 -11.58 15.09
C LYS A 148 40.92 -11.59 15.89
N GLU A 149 40.22 -10.46 16.02
CA GLU A 149 38.99 -10.36 16.82
C GLU A 149 37.76 -10.99 16.12
N GLY A 150 37.62 -10.83 14.81
CA GLY A 150 36.36 -11.15 14.09
C GLY A 150 36.52 -11.88 12.77
N GLY A 151 37.74 -12.31 12.42
CA GLY A 151 38.04 -12.95 11.15
C GLY A 151 37.69 -12.07 9.95
N VAL A 152 37.48 -12.70 8.78
CA VAL A 152 37.17 -11.99 7.52
C VAL A 152 35.84 -11.23 7.59
N LYS A 153 34.83 -11.78 8.27
CA LYS A 153 33.52 -11.11 8.43
C LYS A 153 33.62 -9.84 9.29
N GLY A 154 34.62 -9.78 10.18
CA GLY A 154 34.89 -8.62 11.01
C GLY A 154 35.02 -7.33 10.19
N TYR A 155 35.69 -7.34 9.05
CA TYR A 155 35.93 -6.14 8.24
C TYR A 155 34.66 -5.44 7.74
N TRP A 156 33.52 -6.14 7.65
CA TRP A 156 32.24 -5.58 7.22
C TRP A 156 31.28 -5.24 8.38
N LYS A 157 31.71 -5.39 9.63
CA LYS A 157 30.88 -5.04 10.79
C LYS A 157 30.53 -3.55 10.75
N GLY A 158 29.24 -3.23 10.77
CA GLY A 158 28.72 -1.86 10.60
C GLY A 158 28.35 -1.46 9.16
N ASN A 159 28.55 -2.33 8.15
CA ASN A 159 28.19 -2.00 6.76
C ASN A 159 26.66 -1.95 6.53
N LEU A 160 25.88 -2.77 7.24
CA LEU A 160 24.43 -2.83 7.04
C LEU A 160 23.72 -1.48 7.31
N PRO A 161 23.93 -0.79 8.47
CA PRO A 161 23.39 0.56 8.68
C PRO A 161 23.83 1.53 7.59
N GLN A 162 25.07 1.40 7.09
CA GLN A 162 25.61 2.27 6.05
C GLN A 162 24.89 2.10 4.70
N VAL A 163 24.55 0.87 4.31
CA VAL A 163 23.82 0.58 3.07
C VAL A 163 22.37 1.04 3.18
N ILE A 164 21.70 0.75 4.30
CA ILE A 164 20.33 1.19 4.58
C ILE A 164 20.24 2.72 4.50
N ARG A 165 21.26 3.45 4.98
CA ARG A 165 21.30 4.92 4.96
C ARG A 165 21.29 5.53 3.57
N ILE A 166 21.73 4.84 2.53
CA ILE A 166 21.94 5.42 1.18
C ILE A 166 20.64 5.93 0.57
N ILE A 167 19.58 5.13 0.67
CA ILE A 167 18.26 5.43 0.09
C ILE A 167 17.60 6.63 0.78
N PRO A 168 17.36 6.64 2.11
CA PRO A 168 16.74 7.77 2.79
C PRO A 168 17.62 9.02 2.71
N TYR A 169 18.95 8.89 2.75
CA TYR A 169 19.84 10.05 2.60
C TYR A 169 19.67 10.72 1.23
N SER A 170 19.66 9.93 0.16
CA SER A 170 19.53 10.46 -1.20
C SER A 170 18.13 11.04 -1.45
N ALA A 171 17.08 10.39 -0.94
CA ALA A 171 15.71 10.87 -1.07
C ALA A 171 15.50 12.23 -0.36
N VAL A 172 15.92 12.33 0.91
CA VAL A 172 15.81 13.58 1.69
C VAL A 172 16.70 14.66 1.08
N GLN A 173 17.90 14.32 0.62
CA GLN A 173 18.81 15.28 0.01
C GLN A 173 18.21 15.87 -1.28
N LEU A 174 17.60 15.07 -2.15
CA LEU A 174 16.97 15.57 -3.38
C LEU A 174 15.77 16.47 -3.06
N LEU A 175 14.89 16.03 -2.15
CA LEU A 175 13.72 16.81 -1.74
C LEU A 175 14.14 18.14 -1.10
N ALA A 176 15.09 18.10 -0.17
CA ALA A 176 15.60 19.30 0.49
C ALA A 176 16.30 20.22 -0.52
N TYR A 177 17.06 19.67 -1.47
CA TYR A 177 17.72 20.47 -2.51
C TYR A 177 16.74 21.20 -3.40
N GLU A 178 15.65 20.56 -3.83
CA GLU A 178 14.60 21.24 -4.60
C GLU A 178 13.89 22.34 -3.81
N THR A 179 13.60 22.09 -2.52
CA THR A 179 12.98 23.08 -1.63
C THR A 179 13.90 24.28 -1.40
N TYR A 180 15.17 24.05 -1.04
CA TYR A 180 16.12 25.14 -0.84
C TYR A 180 16.47 25.87 -2.13
N LYS A 181 16.47 25.20 -3.29
CA LYS A 181 16.59 25.89 -4.58
C LYS A 181 15.43 26.85 -4.82
N LYS A 182 14.19 26.46 -4.49
CA LYS A 182 13.03 27.36 -4.62
C LYS A 182 13.16 28.55 -3.65
N LEU A 183 13.66 28.31 -2.44
CA LEU A 183 13.86 29.34 -1.42
C LEU A 183 14.98 30.33 -1.77
N PHE A 184 16.09 29.86 -2.35
CA PHE A 184 17.25 30.68 -2.72
C PHE A 184 17.20 31.23 -4.16
N LYS A 185 16.07 31.11 -4.86
CA LYS A 185 15.86 31.81 -6.14
C LYS A 185 15.70 33.30 -5.88
N GLY A 186 16.51 34.11 -6.56
CA GLY A 186 16.40 35.57 -6.52
C GLY A 186 15.17 36.09 -7.28
N LYS A 187 14.91 37.40 -7.17
CA LYS A 187 13.81 38.09 -7.87
C LYS A 187 13.93 38.01 -9.40
N ASP A 188 15.13 37.77 -9.93
CA ASP A 188 15.42 37.67 -11.36
C ASP A 188 15.15 36.27 -11.95
N GLY A 189 14.62 35.33 -11.16
CA GLY A 189 14.29 33.97 -11.60
C GLY A 189 15.48 33.02 -11.79
N GLU A 190 16.70 33.55 -11.90
CA GLU A 190 17.93 32.77 -12.03
C GLU A 190 18.58 32.42 -10.66
N LEU A 191 19.07 31.19 -10.55
CA LEU A 191 19.77 30.68 -9.36
C LEU A 191 21.27 30.96 -9.50
N SER A 192 21.79 31.88 -8.70
CA SER A 192 23.22 32.15 -8.55
C SER A 192 23.99 30.88 -8.16
N VAL A 193 25.27 30.79 -8.56
CA VAL A 193 26.18 29.69 -8.16
C VAL A 193 26.20 29.55 -6.63
N ILE A 194 26.29 30.66 -5.90
CA ILE A 194 26.25 30.67 -4.43
C ILE A 194 24.93 30.11 -3.91
N GLY A 195 23.80 30.44 -4.53
CA GLY A 195 22.48 29.93 -4.16
C GLY A 195 22.33 28.42 -4.38
N ARG A 196 22.90 27.86 -5.45
CA ARG A 196 22.91 26.40 -5.69
C ARG A 196 23.76 25.66 -4.66
N LEU A 197 24.86 26.27 -4.24
CA LEU A 197 25.77 25.69 -3.25
C LEU A 197 25.20 25.77 -1.84
N ALA A 198 24.61 26.90 -1.47
CA ALA A 198 23.86 27.05 -0.23
C ALA A 198 22.69 26.04 -0.18
N ALA A 199 21.94 25.90 -1.28
CA ALA A 199 20.89 24.88 -1.39
C ALA A 199 21.44 23.46 -1.19
N GLY A 200 22.58 23.15 -1.81
CA GLY A 200 23.25 21.85 -1.67
C GLY A 200 23.75 21.59 -0.24
N ALA A 201 24.31 22.61 0.42
CA ALA A 201 24.78 22.56 1.79
C ALA A 201 23.62 22.33 2.78
N CYS A 202 22.56 23.13 2.67
CA CYS A 202 21.36 23.01 3.50
C CYS A 202 20.66 21.66 3.27
N ALA A 203 20.61 21.19 2.02
CA ALA A 203 20.09 19.87 1.70
C ALA A 203 20.91 18.74 2.33
N GLY A 204 22.24 18.83 2.25
CA GLY A 204 23.16 17.88 2.89
C GLY A 204 23.07 17.89 4.42
N MET A 205 22.91 19.07 5.04
CA MET A 205 22.69 19.19 6.48
C MET A 205 21.35 18.57 6.90
N THR A 206 20.28 18.82 6.14
CA THR A 206 18.94 18.27 6.40
C THR A 206 18.93 16.76 6.26
N SER A 207 19.52 16.21 5.19
CA SER A 207 19.62 14.75 5.02
C SER A 207 20.52 14.09 6.07
N THR A 208 21.59 14.77 6.48
CA THR A 208 22.45 14.31 7.58
C THR A 208 21.70 14.29 8.91
N PHE A 209 20.88 15.30 9.21
CA PHE A 209 20.05 15.35 10.41
C PHE A 209 19.05 14.18 10.47
N VAL A 210 18.32 13.95 9.38
CA VAL A 210 17.32 12.87 9.31
C VAL A 210 17.96 11.48 9.40
N THR A 211 19.12 11.29 8.77
CA THR A 211 19.79 9.99 8.72
C THR A 211 20.86 9.79 9.81
N TYR A 212 21.00 10.74 10.73
CA TYR A 212 22.02 10.73 11.76
C TYR A 212 21.99 9.50 12.69
N PRO A 213 20.82 8.98 13.10
CA PRO A 213 20.76 7.78 13.94
C PRO A 213 21.48 6.57 13.31
N LEU A 214 21.40 6.43 11.98
CA LEU A 214 22.10 5.36 11.24
C LEU A 214 23.62 5.55 11.23
N ASP A 215 24.10 6.80 11.25
CA ASP A 215 25.53 7.11 11.35
C ASP A 215 26.09 6.74 12.73
N VAL A 216 25.33 6.97 13.81
CA VAL A 216 25.73 6.60 15.18
C VAL A 216 25.69 5.07 15.36
N LEU A 217 24.63 4.41 14.91
CA LEU A 217 24.52 2.95 14.94
C LEU A 217 25.64 2.27 14.15
N ARG A 218 25.98 2.80 12.98
CA ARG A 218 27.13 2.35 12.19
C ARG A 218 28.42 2.40 13.01
N LEU A 219 28.70 3.53 13.64
CA LEU A 219 29.94 3.73 14.38
C LEU A 219 30.05 2.74 15.53
N ARG A 220 29.03 2.67 16.39
CA ARG A 220 29.04 1.81 17.56
C ARG A 220 29.11 0.34 17.17
N LEU A 221 28.38 -0.09 16.14
CA LEU A 221 28.46 -1.47 15.63
C LEU A 221 29.85 -1.79 15.05
N ALA A 222 30.51 -0.84 14.40
CA ALA A 222 31.82 -1.07 13.80
C ALA A 222 32.93 -1.17 14.86
N VAL A 223 32.82 -0.40 15.95
CA VAL A 223 33.88 -0.19 16.94
C VAL A 223 33.72 -1.06 18.19
N ASP A 224 32.48 -1.31 18.66
CA ASP A 224 32.24 -2.10 19.87
C ASP A 224 32.21 -3.61 19.54
N PRO A 225 33.05 -4.44 20.18
CA PRO A 225 33.12 -5.86 19.89
C PRO A 225 31.91 -6.65 20.44
N GLY A 226 31.31 -6.19 21.55
CA GLY A 226 30.28 -6.93 22.30
C GLY A 226 28.96 -7.14 21.57
N TYR A 227 28.61 -6.26 20.63
CA TYR A 227 27.32 -6.33 19.94
C TYR A 227 27.40 -7.05 18.60
N ARG A 228 26.41 -7.89 18.29
CA ARG A 228 26.38 -8.66 17.02
C ARG A 228 25.41 -8.08 16.01
N THR A 229 24.32 -7.47 16.45
CA THR A 229 23.24 -7.01 15.58
C THR A 229 22.92 -5.52 15.75
N MET A 230 22.37 -4.90 14.70
CA MET A 230 21.98 -3.47 14.71
C MET A 230 20.82 -3.21 15.69
N SER A 231 19.86 -4.13 15.78
CA SER A 231 18.69 -4.03 16.67
C SER A 231 19.08 -4.11 18.14
N GLU A 232 20.00 -5.01 18.50
CA GLU A 232 20.53 -5.16 19.85
C GLU A 232 21.20 -3.86 20.33
N ILE A 233 22.03 -3.22 19.50
CA ILE A 233 22.64 -1.92 19.83
C ILE A 233 21.58 -0.84 19.97
N ALA A 234 20.63 -0.75 19.04
CA ALA A 234 19.61 0.28 19.07
C ALA A 234 18.74 0.18 20.35
N LEU A 235 18.35 -1.03 20.73
CA LEU A 235 17.58 -1.27 21.95
C LEU A 235 18.40 -0.97 23.22
N THR A 236 19.67 -1.37 23.24
CA THR A 236 20.56 -1.11 24.39
C THR A 236 20.83 0.38 24.55
N MET A 237 21.10 1.10 23.46
CA MET A 237 21.26 2.56 23.47
C MET A 237 19.99 3.26 23.96
N LEU A 238 18.82 2.83 23.49
CA LEU A 238 17.55 3.42 23.90
C LEU A 238 17.27 3.19 25.39
N ARG A 239 17.58 1.98 25.90
CA ARG A 239 17.33 1.60 27.29
C ARG A 239 18.31 2.26 28.27
N GLU A 240 19.58 2.35 27.92
CA GLU A 240 20.64 2.82 28.84
C GLU A 240 20.96 4.32 28.72
N GLU A 241 20.85 4.90 27.52
CA GLU A 241 21.30 6.28 27.24
C GLU A 241 20.19 7.19 26.71
N GLY A 242 19.02 6.63 26.41
CA GLY A 242 17.87 7.35 25.88
C GLY A 242 18.03 7.81 24.43
N VAL A 243 17.02 8.55 23.95
CA VAL A 243 16.91 8.98 22.53
C VAL A 243 17.99 10.00 22.13
N ALA A 244 18.47 10.82 23.07
CA ALA A 244 19.49 11.83 22.82
C ALA A 244 20.83 11.21 22.33
N SER A 245 21.12 9.97 22.74
CA SER A 245 22.34 9.25 22.35
C SER A 245 22.46 9.06 20.83
N PHE A 246 21.34 8.95 20.11
CA PHE A 246 21.31 8.78 18.66
C PHE A 246 21.70 10.05 17.89
N TYR A 247 21.71 11.21 18.54
CA TYR A 247 22.06 12.51 17.96
C TYR A 247 23.37 13.10 18.50
N PHE A 248 24.07 12.34 19.35
CA PHE A 248 25.31 12.79 19.95
C PHE A 248 26.42 12.93 18.90
N GLY A 249 27.09 14.09 18.86
CA GLY A 249 28.07 14.45 17.82
C GLY A 249 27.50 15.16 16.58
N LEU A 250 26.19 15.44 16.54
CA LEU A 250 25.54 16.13 15.40
C LEU A 250 26.15 17.53 15.16
N GLY A 251 26.43 18.29 16.22
CA GLY A 251 27.06 19.62 16.12
C GLY A 251 28.34 19.64 15.28
N PRO A 252 29.39 18.87 15.64
CA PRO A 252 30.60 18.75 14.81
C PRO A 252 30.33 18.26 13.38
N SER A 253 29.29 17.43 13.20
CA SER A 253 28.93 16.90 11.89
C SER A 253 28.37 17.97 10.96
N LEU A 254 27.51 18.85 11.48
CA LEU A 254 26.94 19.98 10.74
C LEU A 254 27.99 21.08 10.55
N LEU A 255 28.76 21.38 11.60
CA LEU A 255 29.83 22.37 11.57
C LEU A 255 30.97 21.97 10.62
N GLY A 256 31.17 20.68 10.34
CA GLY A 256 32.14 20.22 9.34
C GLY A 256 31.71 20.42 7.87
N ILE A 257 30.41 20.51 7.60
CA ILE A 257 29.89 20.61 6.21
C ILE A 257 30.14 22.00 5.62
N ALA A 258 29.86 23.06 6.37
CA ALA A 258 29.97 24.44 5.86
C ALA A 258 31.43 24.88 5.54
N PRO A 259 32.43 24.66 6.41
CA PRO A 259 33.84 24.97 6.13
C PRO A 259 34.39 24.15 4.96
N TYR A 260 34.01 22.86 4.86
CA TYR A 260 34.44 22.02 3.75
C TYR A 260 34.01 22.61 2.41
N ILE A 261 32.76 23.06 2.31
CA ILE A 261 32.23 23.72 1.11
C ILE A 261 32.97 25.02 0.86
N ALA A 262 33.12 25.90 1.86
CA ALA A 262 33.80 27.18 1.71
C ALA A 262 35.26 27.04 1.23
N VAL A 263 36.04 26.14 1.84
CA VAL A 263 37.43 25.88 1.47
C VAL A 263 37.51 25.25 0.08
N ASN A 264 36.65 24.28 -0.24
CA ASN A 264 36.64 23.65 -1.55
C ASN A 264 36.38 24.67 -2.67
N PHE A 265 35.44 25.62 -2.48
CA PHE A 265 35.16 26.67 -3.46
C PHE A 265 36.29 27.68 -3.58
N CYS A 266 36.81 28.16 -2.44
CA CYS A 266 37.93 29.10 -2.44
C CYS A 266 39.13 28.53 -3.21
N ILE A 267 39.51 27.27 -2.92
CA ILE A 267 40.63 26.62 -3.61
C ILE A 267 40.30 26.34 -5.08
N PHE A 268 39.07 25.92 -5.40
CA PHE A 268 38.66 25.73 -6.79
C PHE A 268 38.80 27.01 -7.60
N ASP A 269 38.33 28.15 -7.07
CA ASP A 269 38.40 29.45 -7.74
C ASP A 269 39.83 29.96 -7.84
N LEU A 270 40.65 29.81 -6.79
CA LEU A 270 42.06 30.22 -6.80
C LEU A 270 42.87 29.41 -7.83
N VAL A 271 42.72 28.10 -7.84
CA VAL A 271 43.41 27.21 -8.79
C VAL A 271 42.93 27.49 -10.22
N LYS A 272 41.62 27.71 -10.41
CA LYS A 272 41.06 28.03 -11.74
C LYS A 272 41.53 29.38 -12.28
N LYS A 273 41.63 30.42 -11.43
CA LYS A 273 42.16 31.74 -11.80
C LYS A 273 43.67 31.73 -12.08
N SER A 274 44.39 30.80 -11.46
CA SER A 274 45.84 30.64 -11.67
C SER A 274 46.19 29.90 -12.97
N LEU A 275 45.21 29.28 -13.63
CA LEU A 275 45.39 28.62 -14.92
C LEU A 275 45.29 29.64 -16.08
N PRO A 276 46.14 29.54 -17.13
CA PRO A 276 46.03 30.38 -18.31
C PRO A 276 44.65 30.25 -18.97
N GLU A 277 44.08 31.34 -19.52
CA GLU A 277 42.73 31.38 -20.09
C GLU A 277 42.44 30.25 -21.10
N LYS A 278 43.45 29.87 -21.91
CA LYS A 278 43.37 28.74 -22.86
C LYS A 278 43.02 27.40 -22.21
N TYR A 279 43.36 27.21 -20.93
CA TYR A 279 43.10 25.99 -20.17
C TYR A 279 41.90 26.10 -19.23
N GLN A 280 41.31 27.28 -19.04
CA GLN A 280 40.17 27.45 -18.11
C GLN A 280 38.88 26.80 -18.61
N GLN A 281 38.70 26.69 -19.94
CA GLN A 281 37.51 26.08 -20.56
C GLN A 281 37.67 24.59 -20.87
N LYS A 282 38.86 24.01 -20.73
CA LYS A 282 39.09 22.59 -21.04
C LYS A 282 38.52 21.70 -19.92
N THR A 283 37.72 20.69 -20.27
CA THR A 283 37.07 19.80 -19.29
C THR A 283 38.08 19.06 -18.39
N GLN A 284 39.24 18.68 -18.93
CA GLN A 284 40.28 17.93 -18.20
C GLN A 284 40.93 18.76 -17.07
N SER A 285 41.26 20.03 -17.34
CA SER A 285 41.83 20.94 -16.33
C SER A 285 40.80 21.32 -15.27
N SER A 286 39.52 21.47 -15.64
CA SER A 286 38.44 21.69 -14.66
C SER A 286 38.23 20.49 -13.74
N LEU A 287 38.35 19.26 -14.25
CA LEU A 287 38.28 18.04 -13.43
C LEU A 287 39.48 17.92 -12.49
N LEU A 288 40.69 18.19 -12.99
CA LEU A 288 41.90 18.17 -12.17
C LEU A 288 41.81 19.22 -11.04
N THR A 289 41.35 20.43 -11.37
CA THR A 289 41.14 21.52 -10.41
C THR A 289 40.15 21.12 -9.32
N ALA A 290 39.05 20.43 -9.69
CA ALA A 290 38.07 19.93 -8.73
C ALA A 290 38.63 18.83 -7.80
N VAL A 291 39.49 17.95 -8.30
CA VAL A 291 40.14 16.92 -7.49
C VAL A 291 41.13 17.54 -6.50
N VAL A 292 41.94 18.50 -6.97
CA VAL A 292 42.90 19.22 -6.12
C VAL A 292 42.19 20.02 -5.04
N SER A 293 41.13 20.76 -5.40
CA SER A 293 40.36 21.54 -4.43
C SER A 293 39.69 20.67 -3.37
N ALA A 294 39.12 19.52 -3.78
CA ALA A 294 38.50 18.57 -2.86
C ALA A 294 39.53 17.92 -1.93
N ALA A 295 40.74 17.62 -2.42
CA ALA A 295 41.82 17.07 -1.60
C ALA A 295 42.31 18.07 -0.53
N VAL A 296 42.52 19.33 -0.91
CA VAL A 296 42.94 20.41 0.01
C VAL A 296 41.84 20.71 1.03
N ALA A 297 40.57 20.76 0.60
CA ALA A 297 39.44 20.94 1.50
C ALA A 297 39.30 19.78 2.50
N THR A 298 39.49 18.54 2.02
CA THR A 298 39.49 17.35 2.87
C THR A 298 40.63 17.40 3.88
N LEU A 299 41.84 17.80 3.48
CA LEU A 299 43.00 17.92 4.37
C LEU A 299 42.78 19.01 5.45
N THR A 300 42.21 20.14 5.06
CA THR A 300 41.95 21.27 5.97
C THR A 300 40.86 20.94 6.98
N CYS A 301 39.80 20.25 6.55
CA CYS A 301 38.64 19.94 7.40
C CYS A 301 38.71 18.57 8.07
N TYR A 302 39.77 17.78 7.83
CA TYR A 302 39.93 16.44 8.42
C TYR A 302 39.88 16.42 9.97
N PRO A 303 40.47 17.40 10.69
CA PRO A 303 40.39 17.44 12.15
C PRO A 303 38.96 17.41 12.69
N LEU A 304 38.01 18.07 12.02
CA LEU A 304 36.59 18.07 12.40
C LEU A 304 35.94 16.68 12.20
N ASP A 305 36.35 15.93 11.18
CA ASP A 305 35.90 14.55 10.98
C ASP A 305 36.40 13.64 12.11
N THR A 306 37.65 13.80 12.54
CA THR A 306 38.19 13.03 13.68
C THR A 306 37.48 13.38 15.00
N VAL A 307 37.28 14.67 15.29
CA VAL A 307 36.53 15.14 16.47
C VAL A 307 35.11 14.58 16.48
N ARG A 308 34.39 14.67 15.35
CA ARG A 308 33.05 14.10 15.19
C ARG A 308 33.02 12.63 15.61
N ARG A 309 33.96 11.81 15.14
CA ARG A 309 33.97 10.36 15.36
C ARG A 309 34.30 9.99 16.79
N GLN A 310 35.18 10.74 17.47
CA GLN A 310 35.46 10.54 18.89
C GLN A 310 34.30 10.98 19.79
N MET A 311 33.55 12.01 19.40
CA MET A 311 32.37 12.44 20.15
C MET A 311 31.22 11.46 20.03
N GLN A 312 31.03 10.77 18.90
CA GLN A 312 29.94 9.80 18.71
C GLN A 312 30.07 8.50 19.55
N MET A 313 31.18 8.30 20.26
CA MET A 313 31.42 7.12 21.10
C MET A 313 30.78 7.25 22.48
N LYS A 314 30.29 6.12 23.04
CA LYS A 314 29.80 6.04 24.43
C LYS A 314 30.95 6.31 25.40
N GLY A 315 30.72 7.12 26.45
CA GLY A 315 31.70 7.39 27.50
C GLY A 315 32.84 8.35 27.08
N THR A 316 32.67 9.11 26.01
CA THR A 316 33.67 10.11 25.59
C THR A 316 33.82 11.22 26.66
N PRO A 317 35.05 11.67 26.96
CA PRO A 317 35.28 12.73 27.95
C PRO A 317 34.84 14.11 27.45
N TYR A 318 34.56 14.25 26.14
CA TYR A 318 34.35 15.54 25.49
C TYR A 318 32.87 15.90 25.35
N LYS A 319 32.46 17.06 25.89
CA LYS A 319 31.08 17.53 25.80
C LYS A 319 30.81 18.43 24.58
N SER A 320 31.84 19.11 24.08
CA SER A 320 31.73 20.04 22.95
C SER A 320 32.92 19.94 22.00
N VAL A 321 32.79 20.50 20.80
CA VAL A 321 33.90 20.56 19.82
C VAL A 321 35.08 21.37 20.36
N LEU A 322 34.79 22.46 21.09
CA LEU A 322 35.78 23.36 21.67
C LEU A 322 36.58 22.72 22.80
N ASP A 323 36.02 21.70 23.44
CA ASP A 323 36.65 20.88 24.47
C ASP A 323 37.42 19.69 23.85
N ALA A 324 36.82 19.04 22.85
CA ALA A 324 37.43 17.90 22.15
C ALA A 324 38.72 18.26 21.40
N PHE A 325 38.79 19.42 20.76
CA PHE A 325 39.93 19.80 19.94
C PHE A 325 41.23 19.94 20.76
N PRO A 326 41.30 20.77 21.84
CA PRO A 326 42.50 20.85 22.68
C PRO A 326 42.78 19.54 23.42
N GLY A 327 41.74 18.80 23.86
CA GLY A 327 41.91 17.51 24.54
C GLY A 327 42.58 16.45 23.67
N ILE A 328 42.24 16.37 22.38
CA ILE A 328 42.89 15.45 21.43
C ILE A 328 44.33 15.86 21.18
N VAL A 329 44.62 17.15 21.02
CA VAL A 329 45.98 17.65 20.78
C VAL A 329 46.88 17.40 21.99
N GLN A 330 46.36 17.57 23.21
CA GLN A 330 47.11 17.27 24.44
C GLN A 330 47.37 15.77 24.61
N ARG A 331 46.42 14.90 24.23
CA ARG A 331 46.56 13.43 24.37
C ARG A 331 47.43 12.80 23.28
N ASP A 332 47.17 13.13 22.01
CA ASP A 332 47.69 12.41 20.83
C ASP A 332 48.58 13.28 19.93
N GLY A 333 48.80 14.55 20.28
CA GLY A 333 49.46 15.53 19.43
C GLY A 333 48.63 15.90 18.19
N VAL A 334 49.22 16.75 17.32
CA VAL A 334 48.58 17.18 16.06
C VAL A 334 48.33 15.98 15.11
N ILE A 335 49.18 14.95 15.19
CA ILE A 335 49.01 13.70 14.42
C ILE A 335 47.70 12.99 14.80
N GLY A 336 47.25 13.12 16.05
CA GLY A 336 45.97 12.60 16.53
C GLY A 336 44.76 13.07 15.72
N LEU A 337 44.76 14.35 15.29
CA LEU A 337 43.69 14.95 14.50
C LEU A 337 43.58 14.36 13.09
N TYR A 338 44.67 13.81 12.56
CA TYR A 338 44.77 13.23 11.22
C TYR A 338 44.72 11.69 11.19
N ARG A 339 44.44 11.04 12.33
CA ARG A 339 44.31 9.58 12.39
C ARG A 339 43.17 9.10 11.50
N GLY A 340 43.46 8.05 10.72
CA GLY A 340 42.52 7.50 9.73
C GLY A 340 42.56 8.21 8.37
N PHE A 341 43.42 9.22 8.16
CA PHE A 341 43.52 9.92 6.87
C PHE A 341 43.94 8.97 5.74
N LEU A 342 44.94 8.11 6.00
CA LEU A 342 45.43 7.13 5.02
C LEU A 342 44.32 6.17 4.52
N PRO A 343 43.57 5.43 5.37
CA PRO A 343 42.45 4.62 4.90
C PRO A 343 41.36 5.45 4.22
N ASN A 344 41.16 6.72 4.64
CA ASN A 344 40.21 7.63 3.98
C ASN A 344 40.65 8.04 2.58
N ALA A 345 41.94 8.25 2.34
CA ALA A 345 42.48 8.54 1.01
C ALA A 345 42.39 7.31 0.11
N LEU A 346 42.83 6.14 0.61
CA LEU A 346 42.83 4.87 -0.13
C LEU A 346 41.43 4.43 -0.57
N LYS A 347 40.38 4.74 0.20
CA LYS A 347 39.00 4.36 -0.17
C LYS A 347 38.35 5.29 -1.19
N ASN A 348 38.75 6.56 -1.26
CA ASN A 348 38.00 7.59 -2.01
C ASN A 348 38.00 7.33 -3.52
N LEU A 349 39.14 6.89 -4.06
CA LEU A 349 39.29 6.52 -5.47
C LEU A 349 38.44 5.28 -5.82
N PRO A 350 38.60 4.11 -5.16
CA PRO A 350 37.74 2.94 -5.40
C PRO A 350 36.25 3.23 -5.22
N ASN A 351 35.86 3.97 -4.16
CA ASN A 351 34.46 4.31 -3.91
C ASN A 351 33.86 5.11 -5.08
N SER A 352 34.62 6.06 -5.64
CA SER A 352 34.14 6.91 -6.74
C SER A 352 34.09 6.15 -8.06
N SER A 353 35.14 5.37 -8.37
CA SER A 353 35.20 4.55 -9.58
C SER A 353 34.09 3.50 -9.61
N ILE A 354 33.94 2.69 -8.55
CA ILE A 354 32.92 1.64 -8.48
C ILE A 354 31.52 2.23 -8.60
N ARG A 355 31.24 3.34 -7.88
CA ARG A 355 29.92 3.98 -7.96
C ARG A 355 29.60 4.44 -9.37
N LEU A 356 30.55 5.07 -10.08
CA LEU A 356 30.32 5.53 -11.46
C LEU A 356 30.17 4.36 -12.43
N THR A 357 31.07 3.37 -12.37
CA THR A 357 31.03 2.19 -13.23
C THR A 357 29.76 1.36 -13.02
N THR A 358 29.37 1.10 -11.76
CA THR A 358 28.13 0.38 -11.45
C THR A 358 26.91 1.18 -11.91
N PHE A 359 26.89 2.50 -11.72
CA PHE A 359 25.80 3.34 -12.21
C PHE A 359 25.68 3.29 -13.75
N ASP A 360 26.81 3.37 -14.47
CA ASP A 360 26.83 3.28 -15.92
C ASP A 360 26.41 1.89 -16.43
N ILE A 361 26.83 0.81 -15.78
CA ILE A 361 26.39 -0.56 -16.11
C ILE A 361 24.88 -0.67 -15.95
N VAL A 362 24.33 -0.27 -14.79
CA VAL A 362 22.89 -0.37 -14.54
C VAL A 362 22.10 0.54 -15.50
N LYS A 363 22.62 1.72 -15.81
CA LYS A 363 22.01 2.63 -16.81
C LYS A 363 22.01 2.03 -18.22
N ARG A 364 23.08 1.35 -18.62
CA ARG A 364 23.12 0.61 -19.90
C ARG A 364 22.13 -0.54 -19.92
N LEU A 365 21.96 -1.26 -18.81
CA LEU A 365 20.96 -2.31 -18.67
C LEU A 365 19.54 -1.75 -18.80
N ILE A 366 19.23 -0.61 -18.17
CA ILE A 366 17.93 0.08 -18.33
C ILE A 366 17.70 0.52 -19.79
N ALA A 367 18.74 1.02 -20.45
CA ALA A 367 18.63 1.39 -21.86
C ALA A 367 18.43 0.17 -22.77
N ALA A 368 19.05 -0.97 -22.44
CA ALA A 368 18.86 -2.23 -23.16
C ALA A 368 17.46 -2.82 -22.92
N SER A 369 16.93 -2.74 -21.69
CA SER A 369 15.57 -3.20 -21.39
C SER A 369 14.51 -2.41 -22.14
N GLU A 370 14.67 -1.09 -22.25
CA GLU A 370 13.75 -0.25 -23.01
C GLU A 370 13.76 -0.63 -24.50
N LYS A 371 14.95 -0.84 -25.08
CA LYS A 371 15.07 -1.31 -26.47
C LYS A 371 14.40 -2.64 -26.71
N GLU A 372 14.56 -3.59 -25.78
CA GLU A 372 13.92 -4.91 -25.89
C GLU A 372 12.40 -4.82 -25.74
N PHE A 373 11.91 -3.96 -24.84
CA PHE A 373 10.48 -3.68 -24.68
C PHE A 373 9.88 -3.10 -25.96
N GLN A 374 10.53 -2.10 -26.56
CA GLN A 374 10.08 -1.50 -27.84
C GLN A 374 10.07 -2.52 -28.98
N ARG A 375 11.07 -3.41 -29.04
CA ARG A 375 11.13 -4.48 -30.04
C ARG A 375 9.92 -5.42 -29.96
N ILE A 376 9.51 -5.81 -28.76
CA ILE A 376 8.34 -6.71 -28.58
C ILE A 376 7.05 -5.98 -28.95
N VAL A 377 6.93 -4.69 -28.60
CA VAL A 377 5.80 -3.83 -28.95
C VAL A 377 5.67 -3.71 -30.48
N GLU A 378 6.78 -3.50 -31.19
CA GLU A 378 6.81 -3.46 -32.66
C GLU A 378 6.42 -4.82 -33.29
N GLU A 379 6.89 -5.93 -32.73
CA GLU A 379 6.52 -7.28 -33.20
C GLU A 379 5.02 -7.56 -33.04
N ASN A 380 4.44 -7.15 -31.90
CA ASN A 380 3.00 -7.25 -31.65
C ASN A 380 2.19 -6.36 -32.60
N ARG A 381 2.69 -5.16 -32.89
CA ARG A 381 2.08 -4.23 -33.87
C ARG A 381 2.05 -4.80 -35.28
N HIS A 382 3.13 -5.44 -35.72
CA HIS A 382 3.19 -6.07 -37.05
C HIS A 382 2.24 -7.26 -37.19
N LYS A 383 2.09 -8.09 -36.14
CA LYS A 383 1.10 -9.19 -36.13
C LYS A 383 -0.32 -8.67 -36.25
N GLN A 384 -0.67 -7.63 -35.49
CA GLN A 384 -2.01 -7.04 -35.55
C GLN A 384 -2.28 -6.29 -36.86
N SER A 385 -1.25 -5.72 -37.50
CA SER A 385 -1.37 -5.10 -38.85
C SER A 385 -1.73 -6.12 -39.94
N GLN A 386 -1.30 -7.38 -39.78
CA GLN A 386 -1.69 -8.48 -40.67
C GLN A 386 -3.13 -8.94 -40.40
N ASP A 387 -3.54 -8.98 -39.13
CA ASP A 387 -4.93 -9.31 -38.74
C ASP A 387 -5.93 -8.16 -39.00
N ALA A 388 -5.47 -6.92 -39.14
CA ALA A 388 -6.30 -5.73 -39.37
C ALA A 388 -7.00 -5.70 -40.75
N THR A 389 -6.59 -6.54 -41.71
CA THR A 389 -7.36 -6.75 -42.96
C THR A 389 -8.65 -7.54 -42.74
N LEU A 390 -8.86 -8.10 -41.54
CA LEU A 390 -10.05 -8.83 -41.11
C LEU A 390 -10.96 -8.02 -40.17
N GLU A 391 -10.59 -6.78 -39.85
CA GLU A 391 -11.10 -6.06 -38.68
C GLU A 391 -12.15 -4.97 -39.00
N GLU A 392 -12.66 -4.93 -40.24
CA GLU A 392 -13.84 -4.12 -40.58
C GLU A 392 -15.16 -4.87 -40.27
N HIS A 393 -15.12 -6.19 -40.09
CA HIS A 393 -16.28 -7.01 -39.67
C HIS A 393 -16.49 -7.07 -38.14
N VAL A 394 -15.49 -6.70 -37.34
CA VAL A 394 -15.51 -6.90 -35.88
C VAL A 394 -16.21 -5.75 -35.13
N ARG A 395 -16.31 -4.55 -35.71
CA ARG A 395 -17.03 -3.43 -35.06
C ARG A 395 -18.54 -3.63 -35.01
N VAL A 396 -19.11 -4.32 -36.00
CA VAL A 396 -20.50 -4.82 -35.95
C VAL A 396 -20.58 -6.05 -35.01
N GLY A 397 -19.52 -6.85 -34.97
CA GLY A 397 -19.38 -8.02 -34.11
C GLY A 397 -19.38 -7.72 -32.61
N ILE A 398 -18.78 -6.64 -32.12
CA ILE A 398 -18.74 -6.32 -30.66
C ILE A 398 -20.10 -5.85 -30.13
N MET A 399 -20.88 -5.17 -30.97
CA MET A 399 -22.26 -4.80 -30.64
C MET A 399 -23.19 -6.02 -30.69
N ILE A 400 -22.93 -6.95 -31.62
CA ILE A 400 -23.62 -8.25 -31.68
C ILE A 400 -23.14 -9.19 -30.56
N LEU A 401 -21.90 -9.15 -30.08
CA LEU A 401 -21.40 -10.01 -28.99
C LEU A 401 -21.98 -9.61 -27.63
N ALA A 402 -22.21 -8.30 -27.42
CA ALA A 402 -22.90 -7.80 -26.25
C ALA A 402 -24.39 -8.21 -26.22
N ILE A 403 -25.00 -8.45 -27.39
CA ILE A 403 -26.38 -8.95 -27.53
C ILE A 403 -26.42 -10.50 -27.60
N ALA A 404 -25.40 -11.14 -28.19
CA ALA A 404 -25.27 -12.60 -28.32
C ALA A 404 -24.84 -13.28 -27.01
N CYS A 405 -24.13 -12.56 -26.12
CA CYS A 405 -23.89 -13.03 -24.76
C CYS A 405 -25.18 -13.23 -23.97
N GLN A 406 -26.33 -12.70 -24.39
CA GLN A 406 -27.61 -12.96 -23.74
C GLN A 406 -28.16 -14.35 -24.08
N HIS A 407 -27.74 -14.95 -25.22
CA HIS A 407 -28.19 -16.27 -25.66
C HIS A 407 -27.30 -17.41 -25.12
N ASP A 408 -26.00 -17.17 -24.90
CA ASP A 408 -25.06 -18.16 -24.33
C ASP A 408 -24.90 -18.07 -22.79
N LEU A 409 -25.27 -16.96 -22.12
CA LEU A 409 -25.28 -16.88 -20.64
C LEU A 409 -26.28 -17.85 -19.99
N LEU A 410 -27.38 -18.15 -20.68
CA LEU A 410 -28.40 -19.11 -20.24
C LEU A 410 -27.94 -20.58 -20.43
N GLY A 411 -26.93 -20.84 -21.26
CA GLY A 411 -26.41 -22.18 -21.56
C GLY A 411 -25.50 -22.77 -20.46
N PHE A 412 -25.00 -21.95 -19.52
CA PHE A 412 -24.15 -22.40 -18.41
C PHE A 412 -24.93 -22.84 -17.15
N LEU A 413 -26.25 -22.97 -17.26
CA LEU A 413 -27.16 -23.48 -16.23
C LEU A 413 -27.09 -25.01 -16.15
N ALA A 414 -25.97 -25.56 -15.68
CA ALA A 414 -25.95 -26.93 -15.22
C ALA A 414 -26.72 -27.01 -13.89
N ALA A 415 -28.02 -27.29 -13.98
CA ALA A 415 -29.00 -27.33 -12.89
C ALA A 415 -28.80 -28.51 -11.89
N GLY A 416 -27.57 -28.80 -11.51
CA GLY A 416 -27.27 -29.88 -10.55
C GLY A 416 -25.92 -29.80 -9.85
N SER A 417 -25.06 -28.82 -10.19
CA SER A 417 -23.73 -28.67 -9.54
C SER A 417 -23.65 -27.50 -8.55
N VAL A 418 -24.73 -26.72 -8.40
CA VAL A 418 -24.79 -25.52 -7.55
C VAL A 418 -26.06 -25.54 -6.69
N SER A 419 -26.09 -24.74 -5.62
CA SER A 419 -27.26 -24.62 -4.75
C SER A 419 -28.48 -24.01 -5.45
N ASP A 420 -29.68 -24.26 -4.92
CA ASP A 420 -30.95 -23.83 -5.52
C ASP A 420 -31.10 -22.30 -5.61
N ASP A 421 -30.47 -21.57 -4.70
CA ASP A 421 -30.50 -20.10 -4.63
C ASP A 421 -29.45 -19.41 -5.53
N TYR A 422 -28.51 -20.17 -6.12
CA TYR A 422 -27.43 -19.64 -6.96
C TYR A 422 -27.95 -18.82 -8.15
N LEU A 423 -28.91 -19.35 -8.90
CA LEU A 423 -29.41 -18.69 -10.11
C LEU A 423 -30.10 -17.37 -9.77
N GLN A 424 -30.97 -17.40 -8.76
CA GLN A 424 -31.70 -16.22 -8.32
C GLN A 424 -30.74 -15.15 -7.78
N TYR A 425 -29.68 -15.56 -7.06
CA TYR A 425 -28.60 -14.66 -6.65
C TYR A 425 -27.87 -14.05 -7.86
N MET A 426 -27.46 -14.86 -8.85
CA MET A 426 -26.66 -14.38 -9.99
C MET A 426 -27.42 -13.40 -10.88
N VAL A 427 -28.72 -13.62 -11.09
CA VAL A 427 -29.60 -12.70 -11.85
C VAL A 427 -29.67 -11.32 -11.19
N LEU A 428 -29.66 -11.25 -9.86
CA LEU A 428 -29.62 -9.97 -9.13
C LEU A 428 -28.20 -9.41 -9.01
N GLN A 429 -27.20 -10.29 -8.98
CA GLN A 429 -25.79 -9.94 -8.85
C GLN A 429 -25.24 -9.27 -10.10
N PHE A 430 -25.65 -9.71 -11.29
CA PHE A 430 -25.22 -9.14 -12.57
C PHE A 430 -25.52 -7.63 -12.69
N PRO A 431 -26.78 -7.14 -12.53
CA PRO A 431 -27.06 -5.71 -12.53
C PRO A 431 -26.40 -4.97 -11.35
N THR A 432 -26.21 -5.63 -10.20
CA THR A 432 -25.46 -5.05 -9.08
C THR A 432 -24.01 -4.75 -9.47
N ASN A 433 -23.36 -5.64 -10.21
CA ASN A 433 -21.99 -5.46 -10.68
C ASN A 433 -21.92 -4.35 -11.76
N ILE A 434 -22.87 -4.31 -12.70
CA ILE A 434 -22.96 -3.25 -13.72
C ILE A 434 -23.05 -1.87 -13.06
N THR A 435 -24.01 -1.68 -12.15
CA THR A 435 -24.21 -0.40 -11.44
C THR A 435 -22.99 -0.01 -10.59
N GLY A 436 -22.28 -1.00 -10.03
CA GLY A 436 -21.02 -0.79 -9.31
C GLY A 436 -19.91 -0.24 -10.21
N TRP A 437 -19.75 -0.80 -11.41
CA TRP A 437 -18.76 -0.34 -12.39
C TRP A 437 -19.14 1.01 -13.02
N ILE A 438 -20.43 1.31 -13.21
CA ILE A 438 -20.88 2.66 -13.59
C ILE A 438 -20.48 3.66 -12.50
N CYS A 439 -20.75 3.38 -11.22
CA CYS A 439 -20.35 4.24 -10.10
C CYS A 439 -18.82 4.46 -10.05
N HIS A 440 -18.04 3.42 -10.36
CA HIS A 440 -16.58 3.50 -10.42
C HIS A 440 -16.13 4.45 -11.55
N THR A 441 -16.68 4.27 -12.75
CA THR A 441 -16.38 5.12 -13.90
C THR A 441 -16.75 6.58 -13.66
N LEU A 442 -17.92 6.85 -13.08
CA LEU A 442 -18.36 8.20 -12.73
C LEU A 442 -17.45 8.88 -11.68
N ALA A 443 -16.96 8.12 -10.69
CA ALA A 443 -16.07 8.65 -9.66
C ALA A 443 -14.66 8.96 -10.18
N VAL A 444 -14.13 8.13 -11.09
CA VAL A 444 -12.75 8.25 -11.61
C VAL A 444 -12.67 9.12 -12.87
N GLY A 445 -13.67 9.05 -13.76
CA GLY A 445 -13.64 9.66 -15.10
C GLY A 445 -13.67 11.19 -15.13
N ALA A 446 -14.06 11.85 -14.04
CA ALA A 446 -14.04 13.31 -13.96
C ALA A 446 -12.66 13.90 -13.54
N GLY A 447 -11.64 13.07 -13.30
CA GLY A 447 -10.27 13.50 -12.97
C GLY A 447 -9.32 13.71 -14.15
N SER A 448 -9.69 13.35 -15.39
CA SER A 448 -8.74 13.24 -16.52
C SER A 448 -8.40 14.54 -17.28
N PHE A 449 -8.84 15.73 -16.83
CA PHE A 449 -8.69 16.96 -17.65
C PHE A 449 -7.95 18.14 -17.00
N THR A 450 -7.19 17.94 -15.91
CA THR A 450 -6.31 19.00 -15.38
C THR A 450 -4.84 18.75 -15.75
N GLY A 451 -4.48 19.18 -16.97
CA GLY A 451 -3.11 19.14 -17.45
C GLY A 451 -2.19 20.05 -16.63
N THR A 452 -1.31 19.47 -15.81
CA THR A 452 -0.05 20.13 -15.42
C THR A 452 1.10 19.11 -15.32
N ALA A 453 2.16 19.37 -16.08
CA ALA A 453 3.33 18.52 -16.32
C ALA A 453 4.33 18.44 -15.13
N ALA A 454 3.87 18.50 -13.88
CA ALA A 454 4.71 18.48 -12.68
C ALA A 454 4.60 17.17 -11.88
N ALA A 455 4.54 16.02 -12.56
CA ALA A 455 4.01 14.78 -11.99
C ALA A 455 4.93 13.54 -12.03
N ALA A 456 6.23 13.63 -12.32
CA ALA A 456 7.08 12.42 -12.34
C ALA A 456 7.60 12.02 -10.94
N SER A 457 8.12 12.97 -10.15
CA SER A 457 8.57 12.72 -8.76
C SER A 457 7.39 12.69 -7.76
N ALA A 458 6.30 13.39 -8.07
CA ALA A 458 5.07 13.31 -7.30
C ALA A 458 4.31 12.00 -7.55
N ALA A 459 4.41 11.37 -8.73
CA ALA A 459 3.70 10.12 -9.01
C ALA A 459 4.19 8.95 -8.16
N ALA A 460 5.50 8.78 -7.92
CA ALA A 460 6.01 7.67 -7.10
C ALA A 460 5.63 7.80 -5.61
N ILE A 461 5.68 9.03 -5.06
CA ILE A 461 5.29 9.31 -3.67
C ILE A 461 3.76 9.25 -3.53
N ARG A 462 3.02 9.72 -4.54
CA ARG A 462 1.56 9.53 -4.64
C ARG A 462 1.22 8.05 -4.75
N TRP A 463 1.98 7.24 -5.50
CA TRP A 463 1.75 5.80 -5.68
C TRP A 463 2.00 5.03 -4.38
N VAL A 464 3.14 5.23 -3.71
CA VAL A 464 3.46 4.57 -2.43
C VAL A 464 2.56 5.03 -1.29
N SER A 465 2.20 6.32 -1.22
CA SER A 465 1.29 6.80 -0.17
C SER A 465 -0.14 6.33 -0.43
N LYS A 466 -0.60 6.39 -1.68
CA LYS A 466 -1.98 6.01 -2.06
C LYS A 466 -2.19 4.50 -1.98
N ASP A 467 -1.27 3.68 -2.48
CA ASP A 467 -1.42 2.22 -2.54
C ASP A 467 -0.81 1.52 -1.32
N GLY A 468 0.23 2.09 -0.70
CA GLY A 468 0.81 1.59 0.54
C GLY A 468 -0.11 1.75 1.75
N ILE A 469 -0.82 2.88 1.88
CA ILE A 469 -1.82 3.07 2.95
C ILE A 469 -3.00 2.11 2.73
N GLY A 470 -3.44 1.90 1.49
CA GLY A 470 -4.45 0.88 1.16
C GLY A 470 -4.01 -0.53 1.54
N ALA A 471 -2.75 -0.89 1.29
CA ALA A 471 -2.18 -2.18 1.68
C ALA A 471 -2.15 -2.34 3.22
N LEU A 472 -1.79 -1.29 3.98
CA LEU A 472 -1.84 -1.30 5.44
C LEU A 472 -3.25 -1.53 5.98
N GLY A 473 -4.27 -0.88 5.39
CA GLY A 473 -5.67 -1.10 5.74
C GLY A 473 -6.10 -2.56 5.57
N ARG A 474 -5.70 -3.19 4.46
CA ARG A 474 -5.96 -4.63 4.24
C ARG A 474 -5.23 -5.53 5.22
N LEU A 475 -3.96 -5.25 5.49
CA LEU A 475 -3.18 -6.02 6.47
C LEU A 475 -3.81 -5.96 7.86
N PHE A 476 -4.31 -4.79 8.27
CA PHE A 476 -5.00 -4.62 9.55
C PHE A 476 -6.29 -5.43 9.63
N ILE A 477 -7.12 -5.39 8.58
CA ILE A 477 -8.38 -6.14 8.54
C ILE A 477 -8.12 -7.65 8.50
N GLY A 478 -7.24 -8.12 7.61
CA GLY A 478 -6.89 -9.54 7.49
C GLY A 478 -6.24 -10.10 8.76
N GLY A 479 -5.43 -9.32 9.47
CA GLY A 479 -4.75 -9.76 10.69
C GLY A 479 -5.61 -9.78 11.96
N ARG A 480 -6.69 -8.98 12.01
CA ARG A 480 -7.49 -8.81 13.26
C ARG A 480 -8.93 -9.31 13.14
N PHE A 481 -9.51 -9.31 11.94
CA PHE A 481 -10.92 -9.62 11.71
C PHE A 481 -11.11 -10.87 10.83
N GLY A 482 -10.04 -11.56 10.43
CA GLY A 482 -10.12 -12.80 9.64
C GLY A 482 -11.10 -13.82 10.22
N ASP A 483 -11.07 -13.99 11.55
CA ASP A 483 -11.95 -14.91 12.28
C ASP A 483 -13.40 -14.40 12.43
N LEU A 484 -13.81 -13.24 11.89
CA LEU A 484 -15.18 -12.71 12.06
C LEU A 484 -16.02 -12.79 10.78
N PHE A 485 -15.40 -13.07 9.63
CA PHE A 485 -16.10 -13.05 8.33
C PHE A 485 -17.00 -14.26 8.10
N ASP A 486 -16.68 -15.39 8.74
CA ASP A 486 -17.47 -16.62 8.66
C ASP A 486 -18.80 -16.53 9.44
N ASP A 487 -18.89 -15.62 10.41
CA ASP A 487 -20.02 -15.55 11.35
C ASP A 487 -21.29 -14.97 10.68
N ASP A 488 -21.14 -13.91 9.86
CA ASP A 488 -22.25 -13.31 9.09
C ASP A 488 -21.76 -12.75 7.74
N PRO A 489 -21.64 -13.61 6.71
CA PRO A 489 -21.11 -13.18 5.42
C PRO A 489 -22.02 -12.17 4.72
N LYS A 490 -23.35 -12.23 4.92
CA LYS A 490 -24.30 -11.27 4.30
C LYS A 490 -24.06 -9.86 4.83
N GLN A 491 -23.96 -9.71 6.15
CA GLN A 491 -23.74 -8.42 6.79
C GLN A 491 -22.39 -7.82 6.41
N TRP A 492 -21.32 -8.60 6.45
CA TRP A 492 -19.98 -8.14 6.06
C TRP A 492 -19.90 -7.75 4.60
N ARG A 493 -20.57 -8.50 3.71
CA ARG A 493 -20.63 -8.20 2.28
C ARG A 493 -21.34 -6.87 2.00
N MET A 494 -22.39 -6.57 2.77
CA MET A 494 -23.10 -5.29 2.69
C MET A 494 -22.26 -4.13 3.25
N TYR A 495 -21.55 -4.32 4.37
CA TYR A 495 -20.65 -3.31 4.93
C TYR A 495 -19.46 -2.99 4.04
N ALA A 496 -18.93 -4.00 3.34
CA ALA A 496 -17.92 -3.77 2.33
C ALA A 496 -18.39 -2.75 1.28
N ASP A 497 -19.62 -2.85 0.80
CA ASP A 497 -20.16 -1.90 -0.18
C ASP A 497 -20.47 -0.52 0.42
N PHE A 498 -20.93 -0.42 1.66
CA PHE A 498 -21.07 0.89 2.33
C PHE A 498 -19.72 1.59 2.49
N ILE A 499 -18.70 0.88 2.98
CA ILE A 499 -17.33 1.41 3.16
C ILE A 499 -16.72 1.75 1.79
N GLY A 500 -16.92 0.90 0.78
CA GLY A 500 -16.50 1.18 -0.59
C GLY A 500 -17.16 2.44 -1.18
N SER A 501 -18.42 2.70 -0.83
CA SER A 501 -19.14 3.94 -1.19
C SER A 501 -18.45 5.16 -0.60
N ALA A 502 -18.13 5.12 0.70
CA ALA A 502 -17.43 6.20 1.39
C ALA A 502 -16.07 6.49 0.75
N GLY A 503 -15.35 5.44 0.35
CA GLY A 503 -14.11 5.57 -0.42
C GLY A 503 -14.28 6.30 -1.75
N SER A 504 -15.36 6.01 -2.49
CA SER A 504 -15.67 6.68 -3.76
C SER A 504 -16.12 8.15 -3.58
N ILE A 505 -16.70 8.51 -2.43
CA ILE A 505 -17.01 9.91 -2.11
C ILE A 505 -15.73 10.74 -2.00
N PHE A 506 -14.66 10.18 -1.40
CA PHE A 506 -13.37 10.87 -1.37
C PHE A 506 -12.82 11.11 -2.76
N ASP A 507 -12.95 10.15 -3.68
CA ASP A 507 -12.51 10.32 -5.07
C ASP A 507 -13.29 11.44 -5.78
N LEU A 508 -14.61 11.53 -5.59
CA LEU A 508 -15.41 12.65 -6.11
C LEU A 508 -14.97 14.00 -5.50
N THR A 509 -14.64 14.01 -4.21
CA THR A 509 -14.24 15.22 -3.48
C THR A 509 -12.88 15.76 -3.93
N THR A 510 -12.01 14.91 -4.48
CA THR A 510 -10.68 15.33 -4.99
C THR A 510 -10.78 16.40 -6.09
N GLN A 511 -11.90 16.45 -6.81
CA GLN A 511 -12.14 17.39 -7.91
C GLN A 511 -12.50 18.79 -7.39
N VAL A 512 -13.25 18.88 -6.29
CA VAL A 512 -13.64 20.15 -5.66
C VAL A 512 -12.46 20.78 -4.92
N TYR A 513 -11.58 19.95 -4.37
CA TYR A 513 -10.44 20.39 -3.57
C TYR A 513 -9.09 19.86 -4.11
N PRO A 514 -8.61 20.34 -5.28
CA PRO A 514 -7.34 19.89 -5.85
C PRO A 514 -6.13 20.08 -4.93
N ALA A 515 -6.17 21.08 -4.04
CA ALA A 515 -5.14 21.33 -3.04
C ALA A 515 -4.98 20.18 -2.03
N TYR A 516 -6.06 19.43 -1.75
CA TYR A 516 -6.10 18.28 -0.85
C TYR A 516 -6.17 16.95 -1.59
N PHE A 517 -5.82 16.93 -2.89
CA PHE A 517 -5.88 15.73 -3.74
C PHE A 517 -5.20 14.52 -3.10
N LEU A 518 -3.97 14.69 -2.58
CA LEU A 518 -3.18 13.56 -2.06
C LEU A 518 -3.79 12.95 -0.78
N PRO A 519 -4.14 13.73 0.26
CA PRO A 519 -4.87 13.20 1.42
C PRO A 519 -6.20 12.54 1.07
N LEU A 520 -7.02 13.17 0.21
CA LEU A 520 -8.34 12.66 -0.16
C LEU A 520 -8.24 11.37 -0.98
N ALA A 521 -7.37 11.32 -1.99
CA ALA A 521 -7.16 10.11 -2.80
C ALA A 521 -6.54 8.96 -1.98
N SER A 522 -5.64 9.27 -1.04
CA SER A 522 -5.07 8.24 -0.14
C SER A 522 -6.13 7.68 0.81
N LEU A 523 -7.01 8.54 1.33
CA LEU A 523 -8.13 8.12 2.18
C LEU A 523 -9.18 7.34 1.38
N GLY A 524 -9.47 7.74 0.13
CA GLY A 524 -10.31 6.99 -0.80
C GLY A 524 -9.77 5.58 -1.05
N ASN A 525 -8.49 5.46 -1.38
CA ASN A 525 -7.84 4.16 -1.59
C ASN A 525 -7.75 3.32 -0.31
N LEU A 526 -7.47 3.92 0.85
CA LEU A 526 -7.51 3.24 2.15
C LEU A 526 -8.89 2.61 2.39
N THR A 527 -9.93 3.43 2.26
CA THR A 527 -11.31 3.03 2.55
C THR A 527 -11.77 1.93 1.58
N LYS A 528 -11.45 2.06 0.28
CA LYS A 528 -11.71 1.01 -0.73
C LYS A 528 -10.89 -0.26 -0.52
N ALA A 529 -9.69 -0.14 0.05
CA ALA A 529 -8.85 -1.30 0.34
C ALA A 529 -9.40 -2.07 1.56
N VAL A 530 -9.85 -1.36 2.60
CA VAL A 530 -10.60 -1.92 3.74
C VAL A 530 -11.87 -2.61 3.24
N ALA A 531 -12.65 -1.95 2.39
CA ALA A 531 -13.84 -2.54 1.77
C ALA A 531 -13.54 -3.86 1.05
N ARG A 532 -12.47 -3.91 0.23
CA ARG A 532 -12.01 -5.16 -0.42
C ARG A 532 -11.61 -6.23 0.60
N GLY A 533 -10.93 -5.84 1.67
CA GLY A 533 -10.58 -6.74 2.77
C GLY A 533 -11.78 -7.36 3.50
N LEU A 534 -12.96 -6.72 3.46
CA LEU A 534 -14.21 -7.28 3.98
C LEU A 534 -14.98 -8.06 2.90
N LYS A 535 -14.97 -7.57 1.66
CA LYS A 535 -15.64 -8.18 0.49
C LYS A 535 -15.11 -9.58 0.25
N ASP A 536 -13.80 -9.73 0.04
CA ASP A 536 -13.24 -10.96 -0.53
C ASP A 536 -13.39 -12.16 0.42
N PRO A 537 -13.15 -12.05 1.75
CA PRO A 537 -13.36 -13.17 2.67
C PRO A 537 -14.84 -13.54 2.84
N SER A 538 -15.73 -12.56 3.05
CA SER A 538 -17.18 -12.83 3.17
C SER A 538 -17.75 -13.45 1.90
N PHE A 539 -17.19 -13.07 0.75
CA PHE A 539 -17.60 -13.59 -0.52
C PHE A 539 -17.18 -15.06 -0.75
N ARG A 540 -16.01 -15.47 -0.25
CA ARG A 540 -15.59 -16.88 -0.28
C ARG A 540 -16.53 -17.80 0.49
N VAL A 541 -17.11 -17.32 1.59
CA VAL A 541 -18.12 -18.08 2.35
C VAL A 541 -19.39 -18.29 1.50
N ILE A 542 -19.81 -17.26 0.74
CA ILE A 542 -20.94 -17.36 -0.20
C ILE A 542 -20.61 -18.33 -1.35
N GLN A 543 -19.39 -18.29 -1.90
CA GLN A 543 -18.97 -19.23 -2.95
C GLN A 543 -18.95 -20.69 -2.45
N ASN A 544 -18.52 -20.90 -1.21
CA ASN A 544 -18.53 -22.22 -0.59
C ASN A 544 -19.96 -22.75 -0.39
N HIS A 545 -20.89 -21.88 -0.01
CA HIS A 545 -22.33 -22.22 0.06
C HIS A 545 -22.89 -22.72 -1.27
N PHE A 546 -22.46 -22.13 -2.38
CA PHE A 546 -22.87 -22.58 -3.71
C PHE A 546 -22.23 -23.91 -4.14
N ALA A 547 -21.14 -24.34 -3.51
CA ALA A 547 -20.34 -25.49 -3.91
C ALA A 547 -20.84 -26.80 -3.25
N VAL A 548 -22.05 -27.24 -3.63
CA VAL A 548 -22.72 -28.42 -3.03
C VAL A 548 -21.94 -29.73 -3.22
N SER A 549 -21.17 -29.88 -4.30
CA SER A 549 -20.38 -31.10 -4.60
C SER A 549 -18.87 -30.94 -4.34
N GLY A 550 -18.48 -29.97 -3.50
CA GLY A 550 -17.05 -29.63 -3.31
C GLY A 550 -16.39 -29.04 -4.58
N ASN A 551 -17.20 -28.53 -5.51
CA ASN A 551 -16.81 -28.00 -6.81
C ASN A 551 -16.54 -26.48 -6.78
N LEU A 552 -15.85 -26.00 -5.73
CA LEU A 552 -15.61 -24.57 -5.51
C LEU A 552 -14.93 -23.88 -6.70
N GLY A 553 -14.00 -24.56 -7.37
CA GLY A 553 -13.30 -24.02 -8.55
C GLY A 553 -14.22 -23.78 -9.75
N GLU A 554 -15.23 -24.64 -9.95
CA GLU A 554 -16.22 -24.49 -11.03
C GLU A 554 -17.14 -23.31 -10.76
N VAL A 555 -17.62 -23.18 -9.51
CA VAL A 555 -18.43 -22.05 -9.05
C VAL A 555 -17.68 -20.73 -9.24
N ALA A 556 -16.42 -20.67 -8.82
CA ALA A 556 -15.59 -19.49 -8.97
C ALA A 556 -15.38 -19.09 -10.43
N ALA A 557 -15.10 -20.06 -11.31
CA ALA A 557 -14.92 -19.81 -12.74
C ALA A 557 -16.21 -19.33 -13.41
N LYS A 558 -17.36 -19.95 -13.09
CA LYS A 558 -18.67 -19.51 -13.58
C LYS A 558 -18.95 -18.07 -13.19
N GLU A 559 -18.73 -17.72 -11.94
CA GLU A 559 -18.95 -16.37 -11.46
C GLU A 559 -18.01 -15.34 -12.10
N GLU A 560 -16.74 -15.68 -12.29
CA GLU A 560 -15.76 -14.79 -12.94
C GLU A 560 -16.25 -14.35 -14.32
N VAL A 561 -16.91 -15.24 -15.08
CA VAL A 561 -17.54 -14.90 -16.37
C VAL A 561 -18.64 -13.84 -16.20
N TRP A 562 -19.52 -14.01 -15.21
CA TRP A 562 -20.58 -13.02 -14.92
C TRP A 562 -20.00 -11.68 -14.44
N GLU A 563 -18.93 -11.69 -13.64
CA GLU A 563 -18.26 -10.48 -13.15
C GLU A 563 -17.59 -9.71 -14.29
N VAL A 564 -16.84 -10.40 -15.18
CA VAL A 564 -16.17 -9.79 -16.33
C VAL A 564 -17.19 -9.22 -17.32
N GLY A 565 -18.27 -9.95 -17.62
CA GLY A 565 -19.34 -9.47 -18.48
C GLY A 565 -20.01 -8.20 -17.94
N ALA A 566 -20.35 -8.20 -16.65
CA ALA A 566 -20.91 -7.03 -15.98
C ALA A 566 -19.93 -5.85 -15.91
N GLN A 567 -18.63 -6.11 -15.76
CA GLN A 567 -17.58 -5.11 -15.76
C GLN A 567 -17.48 -4.39 -17.10
N LEU A 568 -17.37 -5.14 -18.20
CA LEU A 568 -17.25 -4.55 -19.54
C LEU A 568 -18.48 -3.72 -19.89
N LEU A 569 -19.68 -4.24 -19.60
CA LEU A 569 -20.93 -3.53 -19.84
C LEU A 569 -21.07 -2.28 -18.94
N GLY A 570 -20.74 -2.39 -17.65
CA GLY A 570 -20.80 -1.26 -16.72
C GLY A 570 -19.78 -0.16 -17.03
N LEU A 571 -18.58 -0.51 -17.49
CA LEU A 571 -17.59 0.45 -17.98
C LEU A 571 -18.10 1.18 -19.24
N ALA A 572 -18.62 0.44 -20.23
CA ALA A 572 -19.15 1.00 -21.47
C ALA A 572 -20.32 1.96 -21.20
N LEU A 573 -21.29 1.55 -20.39
CA LEU A 573 -22.42 2.40 -19.97
C LEU A 573 -21.96 3.61 -19.15
N GLY A 574 -20.98 3.43 -18.27
CA GLY A 574 -20.41 4.54 -17.48
C GLY A 574 -19.73 5.60 -18.34
N ILE A 575 -19.00 5.19 -19.38
CA ILE A 575 -18.37 6.10 -20.35
C ILE A 575 -19.45 6.86 -21.14
N LEU A 576 -20.49 6.17 -21.60
CA LEU A 576 -21.61 6.79 -22.31
C LEU A 576 -22.34 7.82 -21.45
N ILE A 577 -22.54 7.54 -20.17
CA ILE A 577 -23.12 8.50 -19.22
C ILE A 577 -22.21 9.72 -19.07
N LEU A 578 -20.89 9.53 -18.92
CA LEU A 578 -19.92 10.64 -18.84
C LEU A 578 -19.88 11.52 -20.09
N ASP A 579 -20.13 10.95 -21.28
CA ASP A 579 -20.15 11.66 -22.56
C ASP A 579 -21.41 12.54 -22.73
N THR A 580 -22.38 12.44 -21.81
CA THR A 580 -23.59 13.27 -21.84
C THR A 580 -23.23 14.76 -21.69
N PRO A 581 -23.64 15.63 -22.64
CA PRO A 581 -23.23 17.03 -22.65
C PRO A 581 -23.69 17.75 -21.38
N GLY A 582 -22.75 18.35 -20.66
CA GLY A 582 -23.00 19.15 -19.45
C GLY A 582 -22.86 18.39 -18.13
N LEU A 583 -22.81 17.05 -18.14
CA LEU A 583 -22.70 16.26 -16.91
C LEU A 583 -21.37 16.51 -16.18
N VAL A 584 -20.25 16.43 -16.90
CA VAL A 584 -18.90 16.64 -16.34
C VAL A 584 -18.64 18.11 -15.98
N LYS A 585 -19.42 19.05 -16.54
CA LYS A 585 -19.26 20.50 -16.29
C LYS A 585 -19.94 20.97 -15.01
N SER A 586 -20.89 20.20 -14.48
CA SER A 586 -21.67 20.56 -13.28
C SER A 586 -21.45 19.54 -12.17
N PHE A 587 -20.66 19.91 -11.16
CA PHE A 587 -20.39 19.04 -10.00
C PHE A 587 -21.67 18.58 -9.26
N PRO A 588 -22.69 19.43 -9.04
CA PRO A 588 -23.96 18.99 -8.46
C PRO A 588 -24.68 17.94 -9.32
N LEU A 589 -24.65 18.08 -10.65
CA LEU A 589 -25.30 17.13 -11.55
C LEU A 589 -24.56 15.78 -11.58
N LEU A 590 -23.22 15.81 -11.60
CA LEU A 590 -22.39 14.62 -11.52
C LEU A 590 -22.59 13.88 -10.20
N THR A 591 -22.54 14.59 -9.06
CA THR A 591 -22.74 13.99 -7.73
C THR A 591 -24.15 13.47 -7.53
N SER A 592 -25.18 14.17 -8.03
CA SER A 592 -26.56 13.68 -8.00
C SER A 592 -26.74 12.40 -8.82
N THR A 593 -26.16 12.35 -10.03
CA THR A 593 -26.19 11.16 -10.91
C THR A 593 -25.42 9.99 -10.29
N TRP A 594 -24.29 10.28 -9.67
CA TRP A 594 -23.53 9.26 -8.94
C TRP A 594 -24.29 8.74 -7.72
N MET A 595 -24.90 9.63 -6.94
CA MET A 595 -25.67 9.25 -5.74
C MET A 595 -26.88 8.40 -6.09
N SER A 596 -27.64 8.73 -7.14
CA SER A 596 -28.78 7.93 -7.56
C SER A 596 -28.35 6.53 -8.03
N MET A 597 -27.28 6.44 -8.82
CA MET A 597 -26.71 5.16 -9.24
C MET A 597 -26.16 4.36 -8.06
N ARG A 598 -25.57 5.03 -7.06
CA ARG A 598 -25.02 4.36 -5.87
C ARG A 598 -26.11 3.81 -4.97
N LEU A 599 -27.21 4.54 -4.79
CA LEU A 599 -28.38 4.05 -4.06
C LEU A 599 -29.00 2.83 -4.76
N LEU A 600 -29.12 2.86 -6.09
CA LEU A 600 -29.58 1.72 -6.88
C LEU A 600 -28.66 0.50 -6.70
N HIS A 601 -27.35 0.71 -6.74
CA HIS A 601 -26.36 -0.35 -6.50
C HIS A 601 -26.51 -0.98 -5.10
N LEU A 602 -26.64 -0.16 -4.05
CA LEU A 602 -26.81 -0.67 -2.68
C LEU A 602 -28.14 -1.40 -2.50
N TRP A 603 -29.21 -0.93 -3.15
CA TRP A 603 -30.51 -1.61 -3.15
C TRP A 603 -30.44 -2.96 -3.86
N LEU A 604 -29.85 -3.03 -5.06
CA LEU A 604 -29.66 -4.29 -5.80
C LEU A 604 -28.77 -5.27 -5.01
N ARG A 605 -27.73 -4.77 -4.32
CA ARG A 605 -26.88 -5.57 -3.43
C ARG A 605 -27.67 -6.16 -2.26
N TYR A 606 -28.55 -5.37 -1.65
CA TYR A 606 -29.42 -5.86 -0.59
C TYR A 606 -30.35 -6.96 -1.10
N GLN A 607 -30.97 -6.75 -2.27
CA GLN A 607 -31.82 -7.75 -2.91
C GLN A 607 -31.06 -9.04 -3.20
N SER A 608 -29.84 -8.96 -3.78
CA SER A 608 -29.06 -10.18 -4.06
C SER A 608 -28.72 -10.95 -2.78
N LEU A 609 -28.29 -10.27 -1.72
CA LEU A 609 -27.97 -10.93 -0.44
C LEU A 609 -29.18 -11.49 0.29
N SER A 610 -30.37 -10.90 0.12
CA SER A 610 -31.61 -11.38 0.75
C SER A 610 -32.11 -12.72 0.20
N VAL A 611 -31.67 -13.09 -1.00
CA VAL A 611 -32.04 -14.35 -1.65
C VAL A 611 -31.21 -15.54 -1.12
N LEU A 612 -30.02 -15.30 -0.59
CA LEU A 612 -29.10 -16.36 -0.15
C LEU A 612 -29.67 -17.14 1.05
N ARG A 613 -29.79 -18.47 0.92
CA ARG A 613 -30.39 -19.36 1.92
C ARG A 613 -29.33 -20.28 2.51
N PHE A 614 -28.68 -19.83 3.56
CA PHE A 614 -27.72 -20.65 4.28
C PHE A 614 -28.42 -21.64 5.23
N ASP A 615 -27.88 -22.85 5.28
CA ASP A 615 -28.22 -23.96 6.20
C ASP A 615 -27.40 -23.96 7.50
N THR A 616 -26.34 -23.14 7.56
CA THR A 616 -25.51 -22.96 8.75
C THR A 616 -26.15 -22.04 9.79
N ILE A 617 -25.97 -22.37 11.06
CA ILE A 617 -26.54 -21.62 12.19
C ILE A 617 -25.55 -20.54 12.67
N ASN A 618 -25.84 -19.28 12.35
CA ASN A 618 -25.16 -18.12 12.94
C ASN A 618 -25.95 -17.56 14.14
N LEU A 619 -25.42 -16.53 14.82
CA LEU A 619 -26.08 -15.96 16.00
C LEU A 619 -27.44 -15.33 15.70
N LYS A 620 -27.63 -14.69 14.55
CA LYS A 620 -28.92 -14.08 14.17
C LYS A 620 -30.00 -15.13 13.91
N ARG A 621 -29.66 -16.17 13.15
CA ARG A 621 -30.56 -17.31 12.87
C ARG A 621 -30.84 -18.09 14.14
N ALA A 622 -29.84 -18.36 14.98
CA ALA A 622 -30.04 -19.01 16.27
C ALA A 622 -31.09 -18.26 17.12
N ARG A 623 -31.01 -16.93 17.18
CA ARG A 623 -31.99 -16.08 17.89
C ARG A 623 -33.41 -16.23 17.32
N ILE A 624 -33.56 -16.24 15.99
CA ILE A 624 -34.87 -16.40 15.31
C ILE A 624 -35.45 -17.81 15.59
N LEU A 625 -34.63 -18.84 15.41
CA LEU A 625 -35.02 -20.24 15.59
C LEU A 625 -35.42 -20.54 17.04
N ILE A 626 -34.63 -20.07 18.00
CA ILE A 626 -34.91 -20.24 19.43
C ILE A 626 -36.17 -19.48 19.83
N LYS A 627 -36.33 -18.24 19.36
CA LYS A 627 -37.54 -17.45 19.62
C LYS A 627 -38.80 -18.16 19.11
N SER A 628 -38.75 -18.70 17.90
CA SER A 628 -39.85 -19.49 17.33
C SER A 628 -40.13 -20.74 18.15
N HIS A 629 -39.09 -21.49 18.52
CA HIS A 629 -39.25 -22.71 19.31
C HIS A 629 -39.86 -22.44 20.69
N ILE A 630 -39.46 -21.36 21.38
CA ILE A 630 -39.99 -21.04 22.71
C ILE A 630 -41.43 -20.52 22.65
N LEU A 631 -41.78 -19.72 21.64
CA LEU A 631 -43.11 -19.13 21.52
C LEU A 631 -44.15 -20.05 20.86
N GLN A 632 -43.72 -20.87 19.89
CA GLN A 632 -44.61 -21.64 19.02
C GLN A 632 -44.38 -23.16 19.12
N SER A 633 -43.41 -23.61 19.93
CA SER A 633 -43.01 -25.02 20.04
C SER A 633 -42.61 -25.66 18.71
N ARG A 634 -42.15 -24.85 17.74
CA ARG A 634 -41.74 -25.28 16.41
C ARG A 634 -40.52 -24.49 15.93
N VAL A 635 -39.57 -25.19 15.31
CA VAL A 635 -38.41 -24.61 14.62
C VAL A 635 -38.77 -24.25 13.16
N LEU A 636 -38.34 -23.07 12.72
CA LEU A 636 -38.53 -22.59 11.34
C LEU A 636 -37.56 -23.28 10.37
N GLY A 637 -37.99 -23.50 9.13
CA GLY A 637 -37.10 -23.95 8.06
C GLY A 637 -36.18 -22.84 7.56
N CYS A 638 -35.16 -23.20 6.77
CA CYS A 638 -34.18 -22.24 6.23
C CYS A 638 -34.81 -21.10 5.42
N VAL A 639 -35.88 -21.39 4.67
CA VAL A 639 -36.57 -20.38 3.84
C VAL A 639 -37.31 -19.35 4.68
N ASP A 640 -38.05 -19.80 5.70
CA ASP A 640 -38.82 -18.92 6.58
C ASP A 640 -37.89 -18.08 7.46
N CYS A 641 -36.84 -18.71 8.01
CA CYS A 641 -35.81 -18.03 8.80
C CYS A 641 -35.08 -16.95 7.99
N ASN A 642 -34.83 -17.19 6.69
CA ASN A 642 -34.21 -16.22 5.80
C ASN A 642 -35.08 -14.97 5.55
N GLN A 643 -36.41 -15.10 5.56
CA GLN A 643 -37.30 -13.94 5.41
C GLN A 643 -37.28 -13.03 6.64
N ASP A 644 -37.09 -13.62 7.82
CA ASP A 644 -37.00 -12.91 9.10
C ASP A 644 -35.56 -12.39 9.40
N GLU A 645 -34.55 -12.86 8.65
CA GLU A 645 -33.14 -12.48 8.85
C GLU A 645 -32.86 -11.05 8.36
N ASN A 646 -32.70 -10.11 9.30
CA ASN A 646 -32.33 -8.74 8.97
C ASN A 646 -30.81 -8.57 8.81
N ILE A 647 -30.37 -8.36 7.55
CA ILE A 647 -28.97 -8.17 7.16
C ILE A 647 -28.31 -6.96 7.85
N LEU A 648 -29.05 -5.86 8.05
CA LEU A 648 -28.51 -4.58 8.55
C LEU A 648 -28.52 -4.47 10.07
N SER A 649 -29.26 -5.32 10.77
CA SER A 649 -29.39 -5.26 12.23
C SER A 649 -28.09 -5.64 12.93
N TRP A 650 -27.66 -4.81 13.89
CA TRP A 650 -26.56 -5.14 14.81
C TRP A 650 -27.10 -5.89 16.03
N GLU A 651 -26.28 -6.81 16.55
CA GLU A 651 -26.58 -7.58 17.76
C GLU A 651 -26.97 -6.68 18.95
N THR A 652 -26.35 -5.51 19.08
CA THR A 652 -26.62 -4.52 20.14
C THR A 652 -28.07 -4.02 20.17
N PHE A 653 -28.75 -4.05 19.01
CA PHE A 653 -30.14 -3.59 18.87
C PHE A 653 -31.17 -4.73 18.90
N THR A 654 -30.72 -5.98 18.93
CA THR A 654 -31.61 -7.14 19.04
C THR A 654 -31.98 -7.42 20.51
N ARG A 655 -33.24 -7.78 20.75
CA ARG A 655 -33.77 -8.13 22.08
C ARG A 655 -34.07 -9.63 22.17
N PRO A 656 -33.80 -10.29 23.32
CA PRO A 656 -33.08 -9.80 24.50
C PRO A 656 -31.62 -9.41 24.23
N ARG A 657 -31.09 -8.46 25.01
CA ARG A 657 -29.68 -8.08 24.92
C ARG A 657 -28.83 -9.12 25.64
N ILE A 658 -27.89 -9.71 24.90
CA ILE A 658 -26.97 -10.74 25.41
C ILE A 658 -25.55 -10.23 25.27
N ILE A 659 -24.82 -10.12 26.37
CA ILE A 659 -23.40 -9.77 26.38
C ILE A 659 -22.60 -11.02 26.70
N PHE A 660 -21.84 -11.50 25.71
CA PHE A 660 -21.00 -12.67 25.86
C PHE A 660 -19.57 -12.30 26.31
N GLY A 661 -18.97 -13.14 27.14
CA GLY A 661 -17.56 -13.02 27.55
C GLY A 661 -17.32 -11.95 28.63
N VAL A 662 -18.30 -11.74 29.51
CA VAL A 662 -18.18 -10.80 30.63
C VAL A 662 -17.36 -11.45 31.75
N PRO A 663 -16.36 -10.77 32.33
CA PRO A 663 -15.61 -11.31 33.46
C PRO A 663 -16.55 -11.54 34.65
N LEU A 664 -16.31 -12.63 35.40
CA LEU A 664 -17.13 -12.99 36.55
C LEU A 664 -17.20 -11.87 37.61
N GLU A 665 -16.15 -11.05 37.72
CA GLU A 665 -16.10 -9.87 38.59
C GLU A 665 -17.16 -8.82 38.22
N GLU A 666 -17.35 -8.57 36.91
CA GLU A 666 -18.35 -7.63 36.40
C GLU A 666 -19.77 -8.21 36.51
N MET A 667 -19.93 -9.54 36.32
CA MET A 667 -21.23 -10.22 36.49
C MET A 667 -21.79 -10.13 37.92
N ILE A 668 -20.93 -9.99 38.93
CA ILE A 668 -21.30 -10.06 40.35
C ILE A 668 -21.38 -8.66 41.00
N GLY A 669 -20.99 -7.60 40.28
CA GLY A 669 -21.14 -6.22 40.72
C GLY A 669 -20.08 -5.76 41.74
N GLY A 670 -18.84 -6.25 41.65
CA GLY A 670 -17.70 -5.75 42.43
C GLY A 670 -17.67 -6.11 43.92
N GLU A 671 -18.79 -6.47 44.55
CA GLU A 671 -18.79 -7.03 45.90
C GLU A 671 -18.36 -8.50 45.87
N ARG A 672 -17.32 -8.85 46.64
CA ARG A 672 -16.82 -10.22 46.84
C ARG A 672 -17.84 -11.10 47.58
N SER A 673 -19.05 -11.27 47.06
CA SER A 673 -20.01 -12.22 47.61
C SER A 673 -19.61 -13.64 47.21
N VAL A 674 -18.68 -14.21 47.97
CA VAL A 674 -18.24 -15.61 47.84
C VAL A 674 -19.43 -16.57 47.84
N ALA A 675 -20.52 -16.21 48.55
CA ALA A 675 -21.77 -16.97 48.56
C ALA A 675 -22.44 -17.05 47.18
N LYS A 676 -22.56 -15.92 46.45
CA LYS A 676 -23.14 -15.91 45.09
C LYS A 676 -22.31 -16.73 44.10
N ILE A 677 -20.98 -16.65 44.19
CA ILE A 677 -20.05 -17.43 43.36
C ILE A 677 -20.23 -18.93 43.61
N LYS A 678 -20.18 -19.36 44.87
CA LYS A 678 -20.34 -20.78 45.24
C LYS A 678 -21.69 -21.33 44.78
N MET A 679 -22.74 -20.52 44.87
CA MET A 679 -24.06 -20.91 44.41
C MET A 679 -24.16 -21.03 42.88
N LEU A 680 -23.63 -20.06 42.12
CA LEU A 680 -23.57 -20.14 40.66
C LEU A 680 -22.72 -21.33 40.18
N LEU A 681 -21.61 -21.63 40.86
CA LEU A 681 -20.78 -22.81 40.58
C LEU A 681 -21.54 -24.11 40.81
N LYS A 682 -22.35 -24.19 41.88
CA LYS A 682 -23.18 -25.36 42.18
C LYS A 682 -24.32 -25.50 41.16
N LEU A 683 -24.96 -24.40 40.77
CA LEU A 683 -26.10 -24.38 39.86
C LEU A 683 -25.70 -24.78 38.44
N TYR A 684 -24.62 -24.20 37.93
CA TYR A 684 -24.10 -24.50 36.59
C TYR A 684 -23.08 -25.63 36.60
N ALA A 685 -23.08 -26.55 37.59
CA ALA A 685 -22.04 -27.58 37.70
C ALA A 685 -21.91 -28.46 36.44
N LYS A 686 -23.04 -28.79 35.79
CA LYS A 686 -23.09 -29.60 34.57
C LYS A 686 -22.88 -28.83 33.27
N GLU A 687 -23.09 -27.51 33.30
CA GLU A 687 -23.04 -26.66 32.10
C GLU A 687 -21.70 -25.93 31.98
N LYS A 688 -21.35 -25.54 30.75
CA LYS A 688 -20.07 -24.86 30.43
C LYS A 688 -20.19 -23.34 30.32
N HIS A 689 -21.30 -22.77 30.76
CA HIS A 689 -21.52 -21.33 30.82
C HIS A 689 -22.09 -20.92 32.18
N PHE A 690 -22.00 -19.63 32.49
CA PHE A 690 -22.70 -18.96 33.57
C PHE A 690 -23.58 -17.89 32.96
N LEU A 691 -24.77 -17.70 33.51
CA LEU A 691 -25.72 -16.70 33.05
C LEU A 691 -26.25 -15.92 34.26
N VAL A 692 -26.25 -14.60 34.15
CA VAL A 692 -26.81 -13.68 35.15
C VAL A 692 -27.59 -12.59 34.44
N VAL A 693 -28.76 -12.22 34.96
CA VAL A 693 -29.55 -11.09 34.46
C VAL A 693 -29.04 -9.79 35.11
N ASN A 694 -28.70 -8.79 34.29
CA ASN A 694 -28.27 -7.48 34.76
C ASN A 694 -29.47 -6.66 35.24
N GLN A 695 -29.59 -6.49 36.54
CA GLN A 695 -30.70 -5.77 37.19
C GLN A 695 -30.52 -4.24 37.21
N LEU A 696 -29.34 -3.72 36.82
CA LEU A 696 -29.03 -2.29 36.91
C LEU A 696 -29.58 -1.45 35.75
N LYS A 697 -30.09 -2.08 34.69
CA LYS A 697 -30.65 -1.39 33.51
C LYS A 697 -32.15 -1.61 33.38
N THR A 698 -32.84 -0.62 32.83
CA THR A 698 -34.30 -0.65 32.58
C THR A 698 -34.71 -1.66 31.49
N ASP A 699 -33.79 -2.06 30.62
CA ASP A 699 -34.00 -3.07 29.58
C ASP A 699 -33.42 -4.43 30.03
N PHE A 700 -34.16 -5.52 29.77
CA PHE A 700 -33.73 -6.89 30.07
C PHE A 700 -32.41 -7.23 29.34
N GLU A 701 -31.33 -7.35 30.12
CA GLU A 701 -29.97 -7.60 29.66
C GLU A 701 -29.40 -8.81 30.39
N VAL A 702 -28.79 -9.73 29.65
CA VAL A 702 -28.23 -10.97 30.18
C VAL A 702 -26.72 -11.02 29.92
N LEU A 703 -25.97 -11.28 30.98
CA LEU A 703 -24.52 -11.42 30.97
C LEU A 703 -24.18 -12.92 30.95
N VAL A 704 -23.35 -13.33 29.99
CA VAL A 704 -22.94 -14.73 29.81
C VAL A 704 -21.42 -14.83 29.87
N SER A 705 -20.92 -15.71 30.73
CA SER A 705 -19.50 -16.08 30.82
C SER A 705 -19.32 -17.57 30.52
N PHE A 706 -18.20 -17.95 29.91
CA PHE A 706 -17.94 -19.35 29.52
C PHE A 706 -16.83 -19.98 30.36
N LYS A 707 -16.99 -21.27 30.68
CA LYS A 707 -15.94 -22.10 31.30
C LYS A 707 -14.94 -22.57 30.24
N VAL A 708 -13.76 -23.00 30.69
CA VAL A 708 -12.75 -23.61 29.81
C VAL A 708 -13.33 -24.83 29.11
N GLY A 709 -13.10 -24.93 27.80
CA GLY A 709 -13.62 -26.02 26.97
C GLY A 709 -15.09 -25.89 26.58
N ALA A 710 -15.69 -24.69 26.71
CA ALA A 710 -16.97 -24.36 26.09
C ALA A 710 -16.88 -24.48 24.56
N THR A 711 -17.97 -24.94 23.93
CA THR A 711 -18.08 -25.12 22.48
C THR A 711 -19.20 -24.25 21.90
N SER A 712 -19.39 -24.24 20.58
CA SER A 712 -20.52 -23.57 19.91
C SER A 712 -21.87 -24.01 20.49
N MET A 713 -21.96 -25.27 20.93
CA MET A 713 -23.15 -25.81 21.60
C MET A 713 -23.42 -25.14 22.95
N SER A 714 -22.38 -24.82 23.72
CA SER A 714 -22.51 -24.07 24.98
C SER A 714 -23.06 -22.65 24.73
N VAL A 715 -22.64 -22.01 23.63
CA VAL A 715 -23.19 -20.72 23.21
C VAL A 715 -24.67 -20.87 22.86
N LEU A 716 -25.04 -21.86 22.05
CA LEU A 716 -26.43 -22.10 21.65
C LEU A 716 -27.34 -22.36 22.86
N ARG A 717 -26.90 -23.18 23.81
CA ARG A 717 -27.61 -23.44 25.09
C ARG A 717 -27.80 -22.17 25.91
N SER A 718 -26.76 -21.33 26.01
CA SER A 718 -26.87 -20.05 26.71
C SER A 718 -27.88 -19.09 26.07
N VAL A 719 -27.96 -19.06 24.73
CA VAL A 719 -28.96 -18.27 24.00
C VAL A 719 -30.36 -18.83 24.25
N TRP A 720 -30.53 -20.15 24.21
CA TRP A 720 -31.84 -20.79 24.49
C TRP A 720 -32.34 -20.43 25.88
N GLN A 721 -31.48 -20.59 26.89
CA GLN A 721 -31.79 -20.24 28.27
C GLN A 721 -32.16 -18.76 28.41
N THR A 722 -31.44 -17.87 27.71
CA THR A 722 -31.69 -16.43 27.74
C THR A 722 -33.05 -16.06 27.18
N TYR A 723 -33.49 -16.67 26.07
CA TYR A 723 -34.81 -16.40 25.51
C TYR A 723 -35.94 -16.95 26.40
N TRP A 724 -35.74 -18.12 27.00
CA TRP A 724 -36.72 -18.66 27.93
C TRP A 724 -36.87 -17.75 29.15
N LEU A 725 -35.74 -17.25 29.68
CA LEU A 725 -35.74 -16.27 30.75
C LEU A 725 -36.43 -14.98 30.31
N HIS A 726 -36.12 -14.42 29.13
CA HIS A 726 -36.76 -13.19 28.66
C HIS A 726 -38.29 -13.25 28.64
N GLU A 727 -38.87 -14.38 28.21
CA GLU A 727 -40.33 -14.55 28.16
C GLU A 727 -40.95 -14.80 29.55
N ASN A 728 -40.23 -15.48 30.45
CA ASN A 728 -40.75 -15.91 31.75
C ASN A 728 -40.22 -15.09 32.94
N TRP A 729 -39.43 -14.04 32.69
CA TRP A 729 -38.83 -13.23 33.73
C TRP A 729 -39.87 -12.35 34.42
N LYS A 730 -40.04 -12.54 35.72
CA LYS A 730 -40.94 -11.72 36.53
C LYS A 730 -40.14 -10.56 37.13
N SER A 731 -40.17 -9.40 36.46
CA SER A 731 -39.53 -8.17 36.96
C SER A 731 -40.40 -7.49 38.03
N PHE A 732 -39.90 -7.53 39.27
CA PHE A 732 -40.19 -6.61 40.39
C PHE A 732 -41.65 -6.32 40.77
N ASP A 733 -42.18 -7.14 41.68
CA ASP A 733 -42.92 -6.64 42.86
C ASP A 733 -42.67 -7.61 44.03
N ASN A 734 -41.73 -7.25 44.91
CA ASN A 734 -41.37 -7.94 46.16
C ASN A 734 -40.89 -9.41 46.07
N ARG A 735 -39.56 -9.65 46.11
CA ARG A 735 -38.87 -10.52 47.11
C ARG A 735 -37.37 -10.75 46.80
N SER A 736 -36.69 -11.23 47.83
CA SER A 736 -35.28 -11.59 48.04
C SER A 736 -34.49 -12.15 46.84
N SER A 737 -33.15 -12.00 46.89
CA SER A 737 -32.19 -12.59 45.95
C SER A 737 -32.39 -14.08 45.67
N ASP A 738 -32.95 -14.84 46.61
CA ASP A 738 -33.30 -16.26 46.44
C ASP A 738 -34.29 -16.51 45.28
N SER A 739 -35.19 -15.56 44.99
CA SER A 739 -36.18 -15.68 43.91
C SER A 739 -35.57 -15.59 42.51
N ASP A 740 -34.41 -14.95 42.37
CA ASP A 740 -33.70 -14.87 41.08
C ASP A 740 -32.99 -16.19 40.78
N TYR A 741 -32.45 -16.83 41.83
CA TYR A 741 -31.81 -18.15 41.72
C TYR A 741 -32.81 -19.23 41.37
N ASP A 742 -34.00 -19.20 41.96
CA ASP A 742 -35.06 -20.16 41.63
C ASP A 742 -35.49 -20.04 40.17
N GLN A 743 -35.59 -18.82 39.62
CA GLN A 743 -35.89 -18.58 38.21
C GLN A 743 -34.75 -19.06 37.29
N LEU A 744 -33.49 -18.83 37.66
CA LEU A 744 -32.33 -19.36 36.92
C LEU A 744 -32.29 -20.89 36.96
N ALA A 745 -32.57 -21.51 38.11
CA ALA A 745 -32.64 -22.96 38.26
C ALA A 745 -33.77 -23.57 37.42
N GLN A 746 -34.94 -22.92 37.41
CA GLN A 746 -36.07 -23.34 36.58
C GLN A 746 -35.73 -23.25 35.09
N SER A 747 -35.07 -22.17 34.66
CA SER A 747 -34.65 -22.02 33.26
C SER A 747 -33.66 -23.10 32.80
N LEU A 748 -32.77 -23.54 33.69
CA LEU A 748 -31.83 -24.65 33.42
C LEU A 748 -32.57 -25.98 33.29
N LEU A 749 -33.52 -26.25 34.18
CA LEU A 749 -34.29 -27.49 34.15
C LEU A 749 -35.12 -27.60 32.87
N GLU A 750 -35.78 -26.51 32.46
CA GLU A 750 -36.53 -26.45 31.21
C GLU A 750 -35.62 -26.61 29.98
N MET A 751 -34.41 -26.02 30.02
CA MET A 751 -33.41 -26.22 28.97
C MET A 751 -32.96 -27.68 28.89
N GLU A 752 -32.66 -28.34 30.01
CA GLU A 752 -32.27 -29.75 30.02
C GLU A 752 -33.35 -30.65 29.39
N VAL A 753 -34.63 -30.34 29.58
CA VAL A 753 -35.75 -31.13 29.05
C VAL A 753 -36.04 -30.84 27.57
N LYS A 754 -36.08 -29.57 27.17
CA LYS A 754 -36.58 -29.16 25.84
C LYS A 754 -35.49 -28.95 24.80
N PHE A 755 -34.23 -28.81 25.20
CA PHE A 755 -33.15 -28.54 24.25
C PHE A 755 -32.87 -29.72 23.31
N GLU A 756 -33.04 -30.96 23.77
CA GLU A 756 -32.95 -32.16 22.92
C GLU A 756 -34.03 -32.15 21.82
N ASP A 757 -35.28 -31.82 22.16
CA ASP A 757 -36.38 -31.67 21.20
C ASP A 757 -36.09 -30.53 20.21
N PHE A 758 -35.57 -29.40 20.67
CA PHE A 758 -35.11 -28.31 19.80
C PHE A 758 -34.05 -28.78 18.77
N MET A 759 -33.06 -29.56 19.20
CA MET A 759 -32.02 -30.09 18.31
C MET A 759 -32.57 -31.10 17.30
N GLN A 760 -33.50 -31.96 17.71
CA GLN A 760 -34.18 -32.89 16.79
C GLN A 760 -35.03 -32.16 15.76
N GLN A 761 -35.72 -31.08 16.17
CA GLN A 761 -36.50 -30.25 15.26
C GLN A 761 -35.62 -29.44 14.29
N LEU A 762 -34.41 -29.01 14.71
CA LEU A 762 -33.44 -28.38 13.82
C LEU A 762 -32.99 -29.32 12.71
N ASP A 763 -32.61 -30.55 13.08
CA ASP A 763 -32.19 -31.59 12.12
C ASP A 763 -33.32 -31.96 11.16
N ALA A 764 -34.55 -32.14 11.69
CA ALA A 764 -35.74 -32.41 10.89
C ALA A 764 -36.13 -31.25 9.94
N ALA A 765 -35.78 -30.01 10.29
CA ALA A 765 -36.01 -28.83 9.47
C ALA A 765 -34.90 -28.58 8.43
N GLY A 766 -33.86 -29.43 8.39
CA GLY A 766 -32.78 -29.37 7.41
C GLY A 766 -31.63 -28.41 7.74
N TRP A 767 -31.44 -28.05 9.02
CA TRP A 767 -30.29 -27.26 9.46
C TRP A 767 -29.07 -28.13 9.68
N ASP A 768 -27.88 -27.64 9.29
CA ASP A 768 -26.63 -28.35 9.57
C ASP A 768 -26.23 -28.20 11.04
N THR A 769 -26.60 -29.20 11.85
CA THR A 769 -26.25 -29.25 13.28
C THR A 769 -24.78 -29.60 13.54
N SER A 770 -24.04 -30.05 12.52
CA SER A 770 -22.61 -30.36 12.61
C SER A 770 -21.74 -29.11 12.46
N GLN A 771 -22.20 -28.11 11.71
CA GLN A 771 -21.51 -26.83 11.48
C GLN A 771 -22.25 -25.64 12.10
N ILE A 772 -22.16 -25.52 13.43
CA ILE A 772 -22.71 -24.38 14.18
C ILE A 772 -21.67 -23.26 14.26
N ASN A 773 -21.89 -22.18 13.50
CA ASN A 773 -21.04 -20.99 13.42
C ASN A 773 -21.30 -20.02 14.58
N LEU A 774 -21.23 -20.53 15.81
CA LEU A 774 -21.31 -19.74 17.05
C LEU A 774 -19.97 -19.77 17.76
N LYS A 775 -19.24 -18.65 17.72
CA LYS A 775 -17.91 -18.57 18.35
C LYS A 775 -18.02 -18.29 19.83
N VAL A 776 -17.22 -19.02 20.62
CA VAL A 776 -17.01 -18.72 22.03
C VAL A 776 -16.09 -17.49 22.12
N PRO A 777 -16.51 -16.37 22.76
CA PRO A 777 -15.68 -15.18 22.87
C PRO A 777 -14.36 -15.50 23.59
N ARG A 778 -13.22 -15.25 22.93
CA ARG A 778 -11.88 -15.56 23.46
C ARG A 778 -11.40 -14.66 24.62
N LYS A 779 -12.21 -13.73 25.10
CA LYS A 779 -11.87 -12.94 26.28
C LYS A 779 -12.41 -13.66 27.52
N ILE A 780 -11.46 -14.25 28.27
CA ILE A 780 -11.61 -14.80 29.63
C ILE A 780 -12.05 -16.28 29.65
N SER A 781 -11.09 -17.15 29.37
CA SER A 781 -11.08 -18.51 29.92
C SER A 781 -10.63 -18.43 31.38
N ILE A 782 -11.51 -18.79 32.30
CA ILE A 782 -11.21 -18.90 33.74
C ILE A 782 -10.17 -20.02 33.90
N GLU A 783 -8.90 -19.69 34.14
CA GLU A 783 -7.97 -20.67 34.74
C GLU A 783 -8.66 -21.21 35.99
N GLU A 784 -8.82 -22.53 36.06
CA GLU A 784 -9.29 -23.20 37.26
C GLU A 784 -8.52 -22.62 38.44
N LEU A 785 -9.23 -21.92 39.33
CA LEU A 785 -8.71 -21.62 40.65
C LEU A 785 -8.26 -22.95 41.23
N GLY A 786 -6.94 -23.15 41.28
CA GLY A 786 -6.33 -24.16 42.12
C GLY A 786 -6.89 -24.01 43.55
N PRO A 787 -6.82 -25.07 44.37
CA PRO A 787 -7.48 -25.07 45.67
C PRO A 787 -6.96 -23.89 46.50
N VAL A 788 -7.87 -22.97 46.83
CA VAL A 788 -7.67 -21.94 47.87
C VAL A 788 -8.46 -22.36 49.09
#